data_AF-A0A5F9DQ05-F1
#
_entry.id   AF-A0A5F9DQ05-F1
#
_cell.length_a   1.000
_cell.length_b   1.000
_cell.length_c   1.000
_cell.angle_alpha   90.00
_cell.angle_beta   90.00
_cell.angle_gamma   90.00
#
_symmetry.space_group_name_H-M   'P 1'
#
loop_
_entity.id
_entity.type
_entity.pdbx_description
1 polymer ?
#
loop_
_entity_poly.entity_id
_entity_poly.type
_entity_poly.pdbx_seq_one_letter_code
_entity_poly.pdbx_strand_id
1 'polypeptide(L)'
;MHSVKLPFRKVVRSTALVMTRLRLRECYKWSVESPCLGLQLLSLGQRLKRAVRCIASAPRTCPGETRSPAVLTPPVQQGAKARPLPHAQCAPCQTPPGPRACALFQACSCRPDPGRGFLQPRRSSTRAAVASAPRHEPVTEHGADREAAVAEECGEEAVCVIMCASVKYNIRGPALIPRMKTKHRIYYITLFSIVLLGLIATGMFQFWPHSIESSSDWSVEKRSIRDVPVVRLPADSPIPERGDLSCRMHTCFDVYRCGFNPKNKIKVYIYSLKKYVDDFGVPVSDTISREYNELLTAISDSDYYTDDINRACLFVPSIDVLNQSPLRIKETAQALAQLSRWDRGTNHLLFNMLPGGPPDYNTALDVPRDRALLAGGGFSTWTYRQGYDVSIPVYSPLSAEVDLPEKGPGPRRYFLLSSQMAVHPEFREELEALQAKHGESVLVLHQCTNLSEGALSVRKRCHKHQVFHYPQVLQEATFCVVLRGARLGQAALSDVLQAGCVPVVIADSYILPFSEVLDWKRASVVVPEEKMADVYKILQSIPQRQIQEMQRQARWFWEAYFQSIKAIALATLQIINDRIYPYAAISYEEWNDPPAVKWSSVSNPLFLPLIPPQSQGFTAIVLTYDRVESLFRVITEVSKVPSLSKLLVVWNNQNKNPPEESLWPKIRVPLKVVRTAENKLSNRFFPYDEIETEAVLAIDDDIIMLTSDELQFGYEVWREFPDRLVGYPGRLHLWDHEMNKWKYESEWTNEVSMVLTGAAFYHKYFNYLYTYKMPGDIKNWVDAHMNCEDIAMNFLVANVTGKAVIKVTPRKKFKCPECTAIDGLSLDQTHMVERSECINKFASVFGTMPLKEEGLMKPGGWGRHGNHTVSCL
;
A
#
# COMPACT_ATOMS: atom_id res chain seq x y z
N MET A 1 -68.77 20.47 17.60
CA MET A 1 -69.71 20.43 18.75
C MET A 1 -68.98 19.86 19.98
N HIS A 2 -69.56 19.97 21.17
CA HIS A 2 -69.01 19.50 22.45
C HIS A 2 -68.96 17.95 22.54
N SER A 3 -68.33 17.27 23.52
CA SER A 3 -67.88 17.75 24.83
C SER A 3 -66.64 17.05 25.43
N VAL A 4 -65.86 17.88 26.12
CA VAL A 4 -64.95 17.65 27.26
C VAL A 4 -65.38 16.56 28.25
N LYS A 5 -64.41 15.76 28.77
CA LYS A 5 -64.23 15.48 30.22
C LYS A 5 -62.86 14.85 30.61
N LEU A 6 -62.06 15.66 31.32
CA LEU A 6 -61.05 15.27 32.33
C LEU A 6 -61.78 15.26 33.74
N PRO A 7 -61.18 15.02 34.94
CA PRO A 7 -59.77 15.27 35.32
C PRO A 7 -59.12 14.49 36.53
N PHE A 8 -57.83 14.78 36.81
CA PHE A 8 -57.18 15.07 38.13
C PHE A 8 -57.25 14.14 39.39
N ARG A 9 -56.31 14.11 40.37
CA ARG A 9 -54.93 14.66 40.62
C ARG A 9 -54.40 14.17 42.01
N LYS A 10 -53.21 14.67 42.44
CA LYS A 10 -52.60 14.72 43.82
C LYS A 10 -51.72 13.51 44.20
N VAL A 11 -50.63 13.54 45.00
CA VAL A 11 -49.70 14.49 45.73
C VAL A 11 -49.15 13.66 46.94
N VAL A 12 -47.90 13.70 47.48
CA VAL A 12 -46.76 14.65 47.45
C VAL A 12 -45.38 13.97 47.69
N ARG A 13 -44.31 14.80 47.79
CA ARG A 13 -42.86 14.62 48.10
C ARG A 13 -42.52 13.75 49.37
N SER A 14 -41.27 13.34 49.70
CA SER A 14 -39.93 13.98 49.54
C SER A 14 -38.70 13.03 49.63
N THR A 15 -37.55 13.45 49.02
CA THR A 15 -36.11 13.22 49.40
C THR A 15 -35.55 11.80 49.67
N ALA A 16 -34.29 11.43 49.35
CA ALA A 16 -33.20 11.90 48.45
C ALA A 16 -32.15 10.73 48.37
N LEU A 17 -31.48 10.39 47.26
CA LEU A 17 -30.32 10.99 46.54
C LEU A 17 -30.35 10.40 45.08
N VAL A 18 -30.02 11.04 43.94
CA VAL A 18 -28.91 11.93 43.53
C VAL A 18 -27.59 11.14 43.34
N MET A 19 -26.92 11.08 42.17
CA MET A 19 -27.12 11.58 40.78
C MET A 19 -26.17 10.78 39.83
N THR A 20 -26.17 10.84 38.49
CA THR A 20 -27.21 10.93 37.42
C THR A 20 -26.55 10.84 36.03
N ARG A 21 -27.12 10.10 35.07
CA ARG A 21 -26.96 10.34 33.60
C ARG A 21 -28.30 10.08 32.89
N LEU A 22 -28.79 11.07 32.13
CA LEU A 22 -30.05 11.08 31.38
C LEU A 22 -29.80 11.66 29.98
N ARG A 23 -30.20 10.97 28.90
CA ARG A 23 -31.40 11.25 28.06
C ARG A 23 -31.54 12.69 27.54
N LEU A 24 -31.68 12.84 26.22
CA LEU A 24 -32.84 13.45 25.54
C LEU A 24 -32.89 13.00 24.06
N ARG A 25 -33.89 13.46 23.30
CA ARG A 25 -34.96 12.59 22.78
C ARG A 25 -35.65 13.14 21.52
N GLU A 26 -36.11 12.23 20.64
CA GLU A 26 -37.16 12.33 19.60
C GLU A 26 -37.60 13.71 19.06
N CYS A 27 -37.25 14.02 17.79
CA CYS A 27 -38.07 14.61 16.69
C CYS A 27 -37.17 14.66 15.43
N TYR A 28 -37.61 14.39 14.19
CA TYR A 28 -38.74 14.96 13.44
C TYR A 28 -39.41 13.94 12.49
N LYS A 29 -40.54 14.30 11.88
CA LYS A 29 -41.25 13.48 10.88
C LYS A 29 -41.84 14.34 9.75
N TRP A 30 -41.51 13.97 8.50
CA TRP A 30 -42.15 14.36 7.22
C TRP A 30 -42.18 15.85 6.82
N SER A 31 -41.72 16.13 5.59
CA SER A 31 -42.58 16.66 4.52
C SER A 31 -41.93 16.53 3.14
N VAL A 32 -42.70 16.15 2.13
CA VAL A 32 -42.39 16.32 0.71
C VAL A 32 -43.65 16.90 0.09
N GLU A 33 -43.62 18.16 -0.35
CA GLU A 33 -44.66 18.73 -1.23
C GLU A 33 -44.21 20.03 -1.90
N SER A 34 -44.68 20.23 -3.12
CA SER A 34 -44.72 21.48 -3.87
C SER A 34 -46.18 21.64 -4.32
N PRO A 35 -46.80 22.84 -4.30
CA PRO A 35 -46.64 23.74 -5.46
C PRO A 35 -46.86 25.25 -5.24
N CYS A 36 -46.61 26.02 -6.31
CA CYS A 36 -47.28 27.26 -6.75
C CYS A 36 -47.67 28.37 -5.74
N LEU A 37 -46.88 29.46 -5.73
CA LEU A 37 -47.31 30.88 -5.71
C LEU A 37 -46.09 31.77 -6.09
N GLY A 38 -46.23 32.99 -6.65
CA GLY A 38 -47.49 33.70 -6.89
C GLY A 38 -47.44 35.13 -7.48
N LEU A 39 -46.30 35.64 -7.97
CA LEU A 39 -46.12 36.97 -8.60
C LEU A 39 -46.23 38.21 -7.66
N GLN A 40 -45.83 39.38 -8.22
CA GLN A 40 -45.95 40.78 -7.69
C GLN A 40 -45.09 41.15 -6.45
N LEU A 41 -44.46 42.33 -6.32
CA LEU A 41 -44.15 43.46 -7.25
C LEU A 41 -42.62 43.69 -7.25
N LEU A 42 -41.91 44.16 -8.29
CA LEU A 42 -42.04 45.29 -9.24
C LEU A 42 -41.61 46.70 -8.72
N SER A 43 -40.37 47.08 -9.11
CA SER A 43 -39.87 48.42 -9.50
C SER A 43 -39.92 49.64 -8.55
N LEU A 44 -38.73 50.23 -8.30
CA LEU A 44 -38.24 51.50 -8.89
C LEU A 44 -36.73 51.67 -8.56
N GLY A 45 -35.88 52.44 -9.27
CA GLY A 45 -36.09 53.18 -10.52
C GLY A 45 -34.87 54.02 -11.00
N GLN A 46 -34.11 53.48 -11.97
CA GLN A 46 -33.31 54.15 -13.02
C GLN A 46 -32.29 55.28 -12.75
N ARG A 47 -31.11 55.17 -13.40
CA ARG A 47 -30.44 56.10 -14.36
C ARG A 47 -29.21 55.33 -14.95
N LEU A 48 -28.74 55.42 -16.20
CA LEU A 48 -29.11 56.23 -17.38
C LEU A 48 -28.62 55.58 -18.72
N LYS A 49 -29.50 55.48 -19.74
CA LYS A 49 -29.29 55.46 -21.23
C LYS A 49 -28.25 54.54 -21.95
N ARG A 50 -28.80 53.72 -22.88
CA ARG A 50 -28.41 53.47 -24.31
C ARG A 50 -27.10 52.68 -24.61
N ALA A 51 -26.98 51.82 -25.64
CA ALA A 51 -27.92 51.24 -26.65
C ALA A 51 -27.24 49.97 -27.29
N VAL A 52 -27.89 48.79 -27.45
CA VAL A 52 -28.64 48.29 -28.66
C VAL A 52 -27.74 48.22 -29.93
N ARG A 53 -27.52 47.10 -30.68
CA ARG A 53 -28.10 45.72 -30.82
C ARG A 53 -27.00 44.75 -31.36
N CYS A 54 -27.05 43.41 -31.18
CA CYS A 54 -27.51 42.33 -32.11
C CYS A 54 -27.00 42.44 -33.59
N ILE A 55 -26.64 41.38 -34.34
CA ILE A 55 -26.71 39.91 -34.13
C ILE A 55 -25.75 39.13 -35.10
N ALA A 56 -25.24 37.97 -34.66
CA ALA A 56 -24.75 36.75 -35.39
C ALA A 56 -23.88 36.77 -36.68
N SER A 57 -23.22 35.61 -36.88
CA SER A 57 -22.69 35.01 -38.12
C SER A 57 -21.29 35.39 -38.66
N ALA A 58 -20.62 34.36 -39.21
CA ALA A 58 -19.41 34.37 -40.04
C ALA A 58 -19.82 33.96 -41.49
N PRO A 59 -18.94 33.81 -42.54
CA PRO A 59 -17.46 33.71 -42.53
C PRO A 59 -16.71 34.34 -43.75
N ARG A 60 -15.42 33.95 -43.92
CA ARG A 60 -14.58 33.86 -45.16
C ARG A 60 -13.67 35.04 -45.63
N THR A 61 -12.56 34.58 -46.23
CA THR A 61 -11.68 35.15 -47.30
C THR A 61 -10.67 36.28 -47.03
N CYS A 62 -9.41 35.99 -47.41
CA CYS A 62 -8.28 36.92 -47.65
C CYS A 62 -8.36 37.51 -49.09
N PRO A 63 -7.54 38.51 -49.54
CA PRO A 63 -6.06 38.58 -49.49
C PRO A 63 -5.56 39.89 -48.77
N GLY A 64 -4.39 40.52 -48.99
CA GLY A 64 -3.32 40.38 -50.00
C GLY A 64 -2.03 41.18 -49.70
N GLU A 65 -1.32 41.66 -50.74
CA GLU A 65 0.14 41.90 -50.72
C GLU A 65 0.67 43.35 -50.99
N THR A 66 1.52 43.84 -50.08
CA THR A 66 2.84 44.53 -50.33
C THR A 66 3.01 45.97 -50.90
N ARG A 67 4.20 46.55 -50.57
CA ARG A 67 5.02 47.63 -51.21
C ARG A 67 4.88 49.12 -50.75
N SER A 68 5.85 49.56 -49.93
CA SER A 68 6.91 50.63 -50.05
C SER A 68 6.72 51.89 -50.97
N PRO A 69 7.56 52.97 -50.92
CA PRO A 69 8.78 53.23 -50.11
C PRO A 69 9.02 54.67 -49.50
N ALA A 70 9.72 54.69 -48.35
CA ALA A 70 10.79 55.55 -47.78
C ALA A 70 11.30 56.95 -48.30
N VAL A 71 12.02 57.63 -47.36
CA VAL A 71 13.16 58.61 -47.47
C VAL A 71 12.90 60.14 -47.40
N LEU A 72 13.53 60.83 -46.41
CA LEU A 72 14.47 61.98 -46.58
C LEU A 72 15.18 62.43 -45.27
N THR A 73 16.28 63.19 -45.39
CA THR A 73 17.33 63.55 -44.39
C THR A 73 17.89 64.98 -44.71
N PRO A 74 19.14 65.47 -44.40
CA PRO A 74 20.28 65.11 -43.53
C PRO A 74 20.63 66.32 -42.57
N PRO A 75 21.87 66.88 -42.35
CA PRO A 75 23.29 66.44 -42.40
C PRO A 75 24.17 66.87 -41.16
N VAL A 76 25.52 66.84 -41.27
CA VAL A 76 26.53 67.67 -40.50
C VAL A 76 26.72 67.33 -38.99
N GLN A 77 27.88 67.38 -38.28
CA GLN A 77 29.37 67.47 -38.49
C GLN A 77 30.08 67.15 -37.12
N GLN A 78 31.40 66.95 -36.89
CA GLN A 78 32.66 66.74 -37.66
C GLN A 78 33.76 66.15 -36.71
N GLY A 79 34.78 65.43 -37.24
CA GLY A 79 36.11 65.28 -36.60
C GLY A 79 36.29 64.22 -35.48
N ALA A 80 37.46 64.03 -34.85
CA ALA A 80 38.86 64.29 -35.27
C ALA A 80 39.92 63.62 -34.34
N LYS A 81 40.98 63.01 -34.90
CA LYS A 81 42.19 62.38 -34.25
C LYS A 81 41.96 61.19 -33.28
N ALA A 82 42.73 60.09 -33.22
CA ALA A 82 43.77 59.48 -34.09
C ALA A 82 43.94 57.93 -33.80
N ARG A 83 44.87 57.22 -34.48
CA ARG A 83 45.06 55.72 -34.63
C ARG A 83 46.13 55.08 -33.65
N PRO A 84 46.52 53.75 -33.61
CA PRO A 84 46.45 52.63 -34.64
C PRO A 84 46.35 51.08 -34.27
N LEU A 85 45.79 50.25 -35.20
CA LEU A 85 46.22 48.88 -35.69
C LEU A 85 46.14 47.57 -34.77
N PRO A 86 46.36 46.28 -35.23
CA PRO A 86 45.43 45.46 -36.10
C PRO A 86 45.40 43.87 -35.98
N HIS A 87 44.46 43.20 -36.71
CA HIS A 87 44.43 41.78 -37.23
C HIS A 87 44.30 40.53 -36.28
N ALA A 88 43.80 39.31 -36.67
CA ALA A 88 43.36 38.73 -37.98
C ALA A 88 42.31 37.55 -37.93
N GLN A 89 41.44 37.50 -38.97
CA GLN A 89 41.02 36.37 -39.89
C GLN A 89 40.24 35.09 -39.48
N CYS A 90 39.65 34.39 -40.50
CA CYS A 90 38.64 33.30 -40.42
C CYS A 90 38.63 32.34 -41.67
N ALA A 91 37.80 31.27 -41.63
CA ALA A 91 37.22 30.45 -42.74
C ALA A 91 37.83 29.04 -43.10
N PRO A 92 37.07 28.09 -43.73
CA PRO A 92 37.30 26.61 -43.65
C PRO A 92 37.36 25.81 -45.00
N CYS A 93 37.52 24.46 -44.98
CA CYS A 93 37.10 23.55 -46.09
C CYS A 93 36.98 22.02 -45.73
N GLN A 94 36.87 21.11 -46.73
CA GLN A 94 36.13 19.82 -46.69
C GLN A 94 36.89 18.50 -47.05
N THR A 95 36.55 17.39 -46.36
CA THR A 95 36.48 15.96 -46.86
C THR A 95 37.82 15.16 -47.14
N PRO A 96 37.92 14.07 -47.95
CA PRO A 96 38.37 12.71 -47.49
C PRO A 96 39.60 12.14 -48.31
N PRO A 97 39.95 10.81 -48.42
CA PRO A 97 39.45 9.53 -47.82
C PRO A 97 40.58 8.56 -47.31
N GLY A 98 40.31 7.24 -47.20
CA GLY A 98 41.30 6.12 -47.09
C GLY A 98 41.37 5.24 -48.37
N PRO A 99 41.91 3.98 -48.39
CA PRO A 99 42.36 3.08 -47.31
C PRO A 99 43.67 2.27 -47.58
N ARG A 100 43.92 1.19 -46.78
CA ARG A 100 44.74 -0.04 -47.03
C ARG A 100 46.30 -0.08 -46.86
N ALA A 101 46.70 -0.87 -45.85
CA ALA A 101 47.45 -2.16 -45.94
C ALA A 101 49.00 -2.29 -45.78
N CYS A 102 49.36 -3.47 -45.23
CA CYS A 102 50.64 -4.20 -45.25
C CYS A 102 51.81 -3.78 -44.33
N ALA A 103 52.67 -4.76 -44.03
CA ALA A 103 53.80 -4.73 -43.09
C ALA A 103 54.88 -5.75 -43.48
N LEU A 104 56.13 -5.62 -42.99
CA LEU A 104 57.07 -6.71 -42.61
C LEU A 104 58.49 -6.19 -42.25
N PHE A 105 59.36 -7.11 -41.79
CA PHE A 105 60.81 -7.00 -41.48
C PHE A 105 61.24 -6.29 -40.16
N GLN A 106 62.24 -6.76 -39.40
CA GLN A 106 62.73 -8.15 -39.14
C GLN A 106 63.79 -8.17 -38.00
N ALA A 107 63.81 -9.25 -37.19
CA ALA A 107 64.98 -10.05 -36.71
C ALA A 107 66.18 -9.36 -35.97
N CYS A 108 67.10 -10.05 -35.26
CA CYS A 108 67.28 -11.50 -35.03
C CYS A 108 68.08 -11.84 -33.74
N SER A 109 68.24 -13.16 -33.49
CA SER A 109 69.17 -13.84 -32.53
C SER A 109 68.74 -13.83 -31.05
N CYS A 110 69.23 -14.71 -30.15
CA CYS A 110 70.31 -15.71 -30.26
C CYS A 110 70.03 -17.02 -29.45
N ARG A 111 71.07 -17.79 -29.10
CA ARG A 111 71.14 -19.04 -28.29
C ARG A 111 72.49 -19.05 -27.50
N PRO A 112 72.80 -19.95 -26.53
CA PRO A 112 72.43 -21.38 -26.49
C PRO A 112 72.13 -22.05 -25.10
N ASP A 113 71.93 -23.37 -25.17
CA ASP A 113 71.96 -24.45 -24.15
C ASP A 113 73.27 -24.51 -23.29
N PRO A 114 73.43 -25.40 -22.26
CA PRO A 114 72.74 -26.70 -22.02
C PRO A 114 72.29 -27.04 -20.59
N GLY A 115 71.56 -28.15 -20.44
CA GLY A 115 71.13 -28.73 -19.16
C GLY A 115 71.70 -30.13 -18.80
N ARG A 116 71.48 -30.55 -17.54
CA ARG A 116 71.56 -31.91 -16.94
C ARG A 116 70.67 -31.89 -15.67
N GLY A 117 70.15 -32.98 -15.12
CA GLY A 117 70.16 -34.40 -15.52
C GLY A 117 70.23 -35.33 -14.30
N PHE A 118 69.24 -36.22 -14.13
CA PHE A 118 69.14 -37.33 -13.15
C PHE A 118 69.13 -37.00 -11.63
N LEU A 119 68.06 -37.42 -10.93
CA LEU A 119 68.07 -38.54 -9.95
C LEU A 119 66.72 -38.74 -9.21
N GLN A 120 66.07 -39.87 -9.49
CA GLN A 120 65.42 -40.71 -8.47
C GLN A 120 66.41 -41.86 -8.11
N PRO A 121 66.28 -42.65 -7.02
CA PRO A 121 65.03 -43.05 -6.34
C PRO A 121 65.14 -43.26 -4.80
N ARG A 122 64.20 -44.06 -4.26
CA ARG A 122 64.02 -44.64 -2.90
C ARG A 122 62.96 -43.91 -2.07
N ARG A 123 61.88 -44.57 -1.60
CA ARG A 123 61.73 -45.79 -0.75
C ARG A 123 62.14 -45.54 0.70
N SER A 124 61.43 -46.05 1.73
CA SER A 124 60.09 -46.69 1.85
C SER A 124 59.87 -47.09 3.33
N SER A 125 58.66 -47.56 3.70
CA SER A 125 58.33 -48.20 5.00
C SER A 125 58.32 -47.23 6.20
N THR A 126 57.54 -47.43 7.28
CA THR A 126 56.44 -48.37 7.61
C THR A 126 55.52 -47.63 8.63
N ARG A 127 54.30 -48.05 8.98
CA ARG A 127 53.77 -49.40 9.21
C ARG A 127 52.24 -49.41 9.12
N ALA A 128 51.64 -50.55 8.80
CA ALA A 128 50.20 -50.79 8.91
C ALA A 128 49.94 -52.14 9.62
N ALA A 129 48.88 -52.18 10.44
CA ALA A 129 48.18 -53.36 10.95
C ALA A 129 46.79 -52.87 11.40
N VAL A 130 45.63 -53.42 11.01
CA VAL A 130 45.16 -54.84 10.99
C VAL A 130 44.87 -55.37 12.40
N ALA A 131 43.73 -55.99 12.73
CA ALA A 131 42.33 -55.94 12.26
C ALA A 131 41.51 -56.95 13.10
N SER A 132 40.20 -56.75 13.33
CA SER A 132 39.25 -57.87 13.45
C SER A 132 37.78 -57.45 13.38
N ALA A 133 37.01 -58.27 12.66
CA ALA A 133 35.54 -58.26 12.54
C ALA A 133 34.90 -59.03 13.75
N PRO A 134 33.56 -59.18 13.92
CA PRO A 134 32.60 -59.55 12.85
C PRO A 134 31.22 -58.84 12.82
N ARG A 135 30.67 -58.80 11.59
CA ARG A 135 29.34 -59.31 11.11
C ARG A 135 28.15 -59.38 12.12
N HIS A 136 26.90 -59.20 11.72
CA HIS A 136 26.25 -59.70 10.50
C HIS A 136 25.04 -58.87 10.01
N GLU A 137 24.98 -58.62 8.70
CA GLU A 137 23.74 -58.56 7.89
C GLU A 137 23.14 -59.99 7.76
N PRO A 138 21.85 -60.22 7.37
CA PRO A 138 21.30 -59.68 6.11
C PRO A 138 19.75 -59.57 5.89
N VAL A 139 19.42 -59.08 4.68
CA VAL A 139 18.35 -59.56 3.76
C VAL A 139 16.87 -59.14 3.92
N THR A 140 16.28 -58.88 2.76
CA THR A 140 14.88 -58.57 2.42
C THR A 140 14.13 -59.81 1.88
N GLU A 141 12.81 -59.92 2.08
CA GLU A 141 11.82 -60.05 0.98
C GLU A 141 10.36 -60.24 1.44
N HIS A 142 9.45 -59.89 0.51
CA HIS A 142 8.06 -60.34 0.29
C HIS A 142 7.14 -60.88 1.41
N GLY A 143 5.92 -60.32 1.43
CA GLY A 143 4.70 -60.88 2.05
C GLY A 143 3.52 -59.92 1.83
N ALA A 144 2.30 -60.44 1.60
CA ALA A 144 1.14 -59.62 1.23
C ALA A 144 -0.16 -60.01 1.95
N ASP A 145 -1.08 -59.04 1.99
CA ASP A 145 -2.54 -59.19 2.09
C ASP A 145 -3.26 -59.63 3.40
N ARG A 146 -4.37 -58.92 3.64
CA ARG A 146 -5.64 -59.28 4.31
C ARG A 146 -5.83 -59.28 5.85
N GLU A 147 -6.69 -58.35 6.25
CA GLU A 147 -7.97 -58.51 6.98
C GLU A 147 -8.08 -59.14 8.39
N ALA A 148 -8.88 -58.45 9.22
CA ALA A 148 -9.61 -58.92 10.42
C ALA A 148 -8.80 -59.34 11.67
N ALA A 149 -9.38 -59.50 12.88
CA ALA A 149 -10.36 -58.71 13.68
C ALA A 149 -10.62 -59.46 15.01
N VAL A 150 -10.96 -58.76 16.11
CA VAL A 150 -11.35 -59.32 17.45
C VAL A 150 -10.22 -60.17 18.13
N ALA A 151 -10.15 -60.53 19.43
CA ALA A 151 -10.98 -60.37 20.64
C ALA A 151 -10.11 -60.48 21.96
N GLU A 152 -10.71 -60.18 23.14
CA GLU A 152 -10.46 -60.80 24.50
C GLU A 152 -9.03 -60.80 25.15
N GLU A 153 -8.79 -61.05 26.47
CA GLU A 153 -9.45 -60.66 27.75
C GLU A 153 -8.49 -60.86 28.99
N CYS A 154 -8.75 -60.18 30.14
CA CYS A 154 -8.46 -60.50 31.58
C CYS A 154 -7.05 -60.76 32.22
N GLY A 155 -6.92 -60.39 33.53
CA GLY A 155 -5.88 -60.74 34.54
C GLY A 155 -5.02 -59.57 35.10
N GLU A 156 -5.21 -59.01 36.33
CA GLU A 156 -4.86 -59.45 37.72
C GLU A 156 -3.35 -59.39 38.12
N GLU A 157 -2.88 -59.01 39.33
CA GLU A 157 -3.40 -58.22 40.50
C GLU A 157 -2.22 -57.80 41.47
N ALA A 158 -2.46 -57.59 42.79
CA ALA A 158 -1.52 -57.42 43.95
C ALA A 158 -1.22 -56.02 44.58
N VAL A 159 -0.76 -56.02 45.86
CA VAL A 159 -0.97 -54.96 46.90
C VAL A 159 0.23 -54.75 47.86
N CYS A 160 0.42 -53.54 48.46
CA CYS A 160 1.09 -53.35 49.77
C CYS A 160 0.71 -52.02 50.51
N VAL A 161 1.09 -51.83 51.78
CA VAL A 161 0.53 -50.84 52.75
C VAL A 161 1.57 -50.36 53.81
N ILE A 162 1.44 -49.15 54.41
CA ILE A 162 1.57 -48.79 55.88
C ILE A 162 1.99 -47.32 56.20
N MET A 163 1.14 -46.60 56.98
CA MET A 163 1.37 -45.44 57.93
C MET A 163 2.10 -44.15 57.44
N CYS A 164 1.94 -42.93 57.98
CA CYS A 164 1.22 -42.33 59.14
C CYS A 164 0.99 -40.80 58.85
N ALA A 165 0.45 -39.86 59.67
CA ALA A 165 -0.09 -39.83 61.05
C ALA A 165 -1.27 -38.81 61.19
N SER A 166 -1.20 -37.76 62.05
CA SER A 166 -2.30 -36.82 62.35
C SER A 166 -1.88 -35.52 63.07
N VAL A 167 -2.65 -34.43 62.97
CA VAL A 167 -3.18 -33.60 64.10
C VAL A 167 -4.19 -32.51 63.66
N LYS A 168 -5.25 -32.34 64.47
CA LYS A 168 -6.31 -31.28 64.61
C LYS A 168 -6.19 -29.98 63.78
N TYR A 169 -7.28 -29.33 63.31
CA TYR A 169 -8.57 -29.05 63.99
C TYR A 169 -9.81 -29.06 63.05
N ASN A 170 -11.02 -29.02 63.62
CA ASN A 170 -12.32 -29.18 62.93
C ASN A 170 -12.96 -27.88 62.37
N ILE A 171 -13.70 -28.03 61.26
CA ILE A 171 -15.04 -27.43 61.07
C ILE A 171 -16.01 -28.55 60.62
N ARG A 172 -17.24 -28.53 61.14
CA ARG A 172 -18.33 -29.50 60.86
C ARG A 172 -19.08 -29.07 59.57
N GLY A 173 -19.77 -29.91 58.79
CA GLY A 173 -20.72 -30.96 59.19
C GLY A 173 -22.08 -30.32 59.58
N PRO A 174 -23.26 -30.88 59.21
CA PRO A 174 -23.52 -32.32 59.07
C PRO A 174 -24.19 -32.76 57.74
N ALA A 175 -24.47 -34.06 57.62
CA ALA A 175 -25.21 -34.66 56.50
C ALA A 175 -26.74 -34.71 56.76
N LEU A 176 -27.53 -35.02 55.72
CA LEU A 176 -28.77 -35.82 55.78
C LEU A 176 -29.36 -36.07 54.37
N ILE A 177 -29.22 -37.28 53.82
CA ILE A 177 -30.00 -37.74 52.65
C ILE A 177 -31.12 -38.68 53.15
N PRO A 178 -32.42 -38.36 52.98
CA PRO A 178 -33.49 -39.22 53.46
C PRO A 178 -33.67 -40.48 52.60
N ARG A 179 -33.83 -41.65 53.25
CA ARG A 179 -34.34 -42.87 52.60
C ARG A 179 -35.81 -42.67 52.20
N MET A 180 -36.07 -42.30 50.94
CA MET A 180 -37.44 -42.20 50.42
C MET A 180 -38.17 -43.56 50.43
N LYS A 181 -39.43 -43.56 50.87
CA LYS A 181 -40.28 -44.76 50.92
C LYS A 181 -40.64 -45.23 49.50
N THR A 182 -40.55 -46.54 49.27
CA THR A 182 -40.56 -47.19 47.95
C THR A 182 -41.69 -46.79 47.00
N LYS A 183 -42.92 -46.54 47.50
CA LYS A 183 -44.06 -46.11 46.66
C LYS A 183 -43.80 -44.82 45.86
N HIS A 184 -43.01 -43.87 46.39
CA HIS A 184 -42.69 -42.63 45.68
C HIS A 184 -41.50 -42.77 44.71
N ARG A 185 -40.62 -43.77 44.92
CA ARG A 185 -39.49 -44.04 44.03
C ARG A 185 -39.97 -44.41 42.62
N ILE A 186 -41.04 -45.20 42.52
CA ILE A 186 -41.65 -45.53 41.23
C ILE A 186 -42.17 -44.27 40.55
N TYR A 187 -42.96 -43.44 41.26
CA TYR A 187 -43.55 -42.21 40.70
C TYR A 187 -42.49 -41.26 40.12
N TYR A 188 -41.41 -40.99 40.85
CA TYR A 188 -40.32 -40.14 40.37
C TYR A 188 -39.51 -40.77 39.22
N ILE A 189 -39.34 -42.10 39.20
CA ILE A 189 -38.72 -42.79 38.04
C ILE A 189 -39.64 -42.66 36.81
N THR A 190 -40.94 -42.92 36.93
CA THR A 190 -41.88 -42.76 35.79
C THR A 190 -41.94 -41.32 35.31
N LEU A 191 -41.93 -40.33 36.23
CA LEU A 191 -41.89 -38.91 35.85
C LEU A 191 -40.59 -38.56 35.12
N PHE A 192 -39.44 -39.04 35.61
CA PHE A 192 -38.15 -38.84 34.94
C PHE A 192 -38.10 -39.53 33.57
N SER A 193 -38.62 -40.75 33.44
CA SER A 193 -38.73 -41.45 32.15
C SER A 193 -39.66 -40.74 31.17
N ILE A 194 -40.78 -40.15 31.63
CA ILE A 194 -41.68 -39.36 30.78
C ILE A 194 -41.00 -38.06 30.33
N VAL A 195 -40.28 -37.36 31.22
CA VAL A 195 -39.51 -36.16 30.87
C VAL A 195 -38.35 -36.49 29.93
N LEU A 196 -37.64 -37.61 30.14
CA LEU A 196 -36.56 -38.06 29.28
C LEU A 196 -37.06 -38.49 27.90
N LEU A 197 -38.15 -39.25 27.82
CA LEU A 197 -38.82 -39.56 26.56
C LEU A 197 -39.38 -38.32 25.87
N GLY A 198 -39.87 -37.34 26.64
CA GLY A 198 -40.28 -36.03 26.12
C GLY A 198 -39.10 -35.26 25.50
N LEU A 199 -37.95 -35.22 26.19
CA LEU A 199 -36.73 -34.58 25.69
C LEU A 199 -36.14 -35.30 24.47
N ILE A 200 -36.15 -36.64 24.47
CA ILE A 200 -35.76 -37.45 23.31
C ILE A 200 -36.75 -37.21 22.15
N ALA A 201 -38.05 -37.15 22.40
CA ALA A 201 -39.05 -36.86 21.38
C ALA A 201 -38.94 -35.44 20.83
N THR A 202 -38.67 -34.42 21.66
CA THR A 202 -38.42 -33.05 21.17
C THR A 202 -37.11 -32.95 20.41
N GLY A 203 -36.04 -33.60 20.89
CA GLY A 203 -34.78 -33.69 20.17
C GLY A 203 -34.96 -34.41 18.83
N MET A 204 -35.65 -35.54 18.81
CA MET A 204 -35.97 -36.27 17.60
C MET A 204 -36.95 -35.56 16.69
N PHE A 205 -37.81 -34.64 17.15
CA PHE A 205 -38.64 -33.78 16.27
C PHE A 205 -37.85 -32.59 15.72
N GLN A 206 -37.01 -31.97 16.57
CA GLN A 206 -36.18 -30.81 16.23
C GLN A 206 -34.98 -31.18 15.34
N PHE A 207 -34.58 -32.45 15.36
CA PHE A 207 -33.65 -33.09 14.43
C PHE A 207 -34.31 -34.20 13.60
N TRP A 208 -35.65 -34.26 13.49
CA TRP A 208 -36.27 -35.19 12.53
C TRP A 208 -35.92 -34.68 11.13
N PRO A 209 -35.45 -35.53 10.21
CA PRO A 209 -35.39 -35.15 8.81
C PRO A 209 -36.83 -35.02 8.30
N HIS A 210 -37.39 -33.81 8.36
CA HIS A 210 -38.47 -33.43 7.47
C HIS A 210 -37.92 -33.42 6.05
N SER A 211 -37.87 -34.61 5.46
CA SER A 211 -37.70 -34.85 4.03
C SER A 211 -38.95 -34.40 3.26
N ILE A 212 -39.27 -33.11 3.41
CA ILE A 212 -39.82 -32.32 2.32
C ILE A 212 -38.82 -32.45 1.18
N GLU A 213 -39.31 -32.68 -0.03
CA GLU A 213 -38.51 -33.05 -1.20
C GLU A 213 -37.32 -32.10 -1.37
N SER A 214 -36.10 -32.59 -1.07
CA SER A 214 -34.89 -31.79 -1.20
C SER A 214 -34.67 -31.52 -2.69
N SER A 215 -34.70 -30.24 -3.06
CA SER A 215 -34.51 -29.77 -4.43
C SER A 215 -33.05 -29.90 -4.85
N SER A 216 -32.59 -31.14 -5.03
CA SER A 216 -31.28 -31.58 -5.51
C SER A 216 -30.08 -30.89 -4.83
N ASP A 217 -29.50 -31.54 -3.82
CA ASP A 217 -28.19 -31.14 -3.27
C ASP A 217 -27.08 -31.29 -4.32
N TRP A 218 -26.83 -30.22 -5.08
CA TRP A 218 -25.73 -30.12 -6.04
C TRP A 218 -24.43 -29.68 -5.35
N SER A 219 -23.82 -30.58 -4.59
CA SER A 219 -22.47 -30.34 -4.06
C SER A 219 -21.45 -30.22 -5.20
N VAL A 220 -20.58 -29.21 -5.11
CA VAL A 220 -19.77 -28.73 -6.26
C VAL A 220 -18.76 -29.78 -6.76
N GLU A 221 -18.33 -30.71 -5.92
CA GLU A 221 -17.46 -31.84 -6.30
C GLU A 221 -18.04 -32.73 -7.41
N LYS A 222 -19.36 -32.76 -7.60
CA LYS A 222 -20.04 -33.65 -8.57
C LYS A 222 -20.28 -33.03 -9.95
N ARG A 223 -19.44 -32.09 -10.39
CA ARG A 223 -19.43 -31.57 -11.78
C ARG A 223 -18.85 -32.59 -12.78
N SER A 224 -19.49 -33.76 -12.90
CA SER A 224 -19.28 -34.69 -14.02
C SER A 224 -19.62 -33.98 -15.34
N ILE A 225 -18.62 -33.70 -16.16
CA ILE A 225 -18.79 -33.03 -17.46
C ILE A 225 -19.63 -33.89 -18.44
N ARG A 226 -19.81 -35.18 -18.15
CA ARG A 226 -20.51 -36.15 -19.01
C ARG A 226 -22.03 -35.96 -19.03
N ASP A 227 -22.60 -35.43 -17.95
CA ASP A 227 -24.05 -35.42 -17.69
C ASP A 227 -24.64 -34.00 -17.67
N VAL A 228 -23.99 -33.07 -18.39
CA VAL A 228 -24.30 -31.64 -18.45
C VAL A 228 -25.38 -31.35 -19.49
N PRO A 229 -26.42 -30.53 -19.18
CA PRO A 229 -27.46 -30.18 -20.15
C PRO A 229 -26.89 -29.42 -21.36
N VAL A 230 -27.29 -29.85 -22.55
CA VAL A 230 -26.85 -29.28 -23.84
C VAL A 230 -27.81 -28.16 -24.28
N VAL A 231 -27.25 -27.01 -24.63
CA VAL A 231 -27.97 -25.88 -25.24
C VAL A 231 -27.47 -25.72 -26.68
N ARG A 232 -28.40 -25.70 -27.63
CA ARG A 232 -28.10 -25.33 -29.03
C ARG A 232 -28.17 -23.81 -29.17
N LEU A 233 -27.25 -23.25 -29.96
CA LEU A 233 -27.23 -21.84 -30.34
C LEU A 233 -27.59 -21.71 -31.83
N PRO A 234 -28.84 -21.36 -32.15
CA PRO A 234 -29.24 -20.94 -33.49
C PRO A 234 -28.32 -19.85 -34.04
N ALA A 235 -27.99 -19.92 -35.34
CA ALA A 235 -27.10 -18.98 -36.00
C ALA A 235 -27.53 -17.50 -35.90
N ASP A 236 -28.83 -17.25 -35.74
CA ASP A 236 -29.52 -15.98 -35.53
C ASP A 236 -29.67 -15.56 -34.05
N SER A 237 -29.15 -16.36 -33.11
CA SER A 237 -29.14 -16.01 -31.67
C SER A 237 -28.53 -14.62 -31.44
N PRO A 238 -29.08 -13.81 -30.53
CA PRO A 238 -28.59 -12.46 -30.26
C PRO A 238 -27.12 -12.46 -29.85
N ILE A 239 -26.39 -11.45 -30.29
CA ILE A 239 -24.98 -11.23 -29.96
C ILE A 239 -24.91 -9.94 -29.11
N PRO A 240 -24.24 -9.95 -27.95
CA PRO A 240 -23.92 -8.75 -27.19
C PRO A 240 -23.24 -7.66 -28.02
N GLU A 241 -23.37 -6.41 -27.61
CA GLU A 241 -22.54 -5.31 -28.12
C GLU A 241 -21.07 -5.47 -27.68
N ARG A 242 -20.16 -4.80 -28.40
CA ARG A 242 -18.74 -4.71 -27.99
C ARG A 242 -18.64 -3.96 -26.66
N GLY A 243 -17.67 -4.35 -25.82
CA GLY A 243 -17.53 -3.83 -24.46
C GLY A 243 -17.38 -2.30 -24.42
N ASP A 244 -18.33 -1.61 -23.79
CA ASP A 244 -18.36 -0.14 -23.71
C ASP A 244 -17.25 0.39 -22.78
N LEU A 245 -16.34 1.20 -23.33
CA LEU A 245 -15.22 1.83 -22.64
C LEU A 245 -15.62 3.04 -21.78
N SER A 246 -16.82 3.59 -21.98
CA SER A 246 -17.40 4.66 -21.15
C SER A 246 -17.96 4.15 -19.83
N CYS A 247 -18.14 2.83 -19.67
CA CYS A 247 -18.67 2.22 -18.46
C CYS A 247 -17.86 2.56 -17.20
N ARG A 248 -18.57 2.96 -16.13
CA ARG A 248 -18.08 3.23 -14.78
C ARG A 248 -19.06 2.63 -13.77
N MET A 249 -18.66 2.52 -12.51
CA MET A 249 -19.46 1.91 -11.43
C MET A 249 -20.80 2.62 -11.18
N HIS A 250 -20.98 3.86 -11.67
CA HIS A 250 -22.23 4.63 -11.59
C HIS A 250 -23.02 4.74 -12.92
N THR A 251 -22.54 4.14 -14.02
CA THR A 251 -23.23 4.18 -15.34
C THR A 251 -23.63 2.81 -15.89
N CYS A 252 -22.85 1.77 -15.57
CA CYS A 252 -23.03 0.43 -16.12
C CYS A 252 -23.22 -0.67 -15.07
N PHE A 253 -23.04 -0.36 -13.79
CA PHE A 253 -23.29 -1.27 -12.68
C PHE A 253 -24.57 -0.87 -11.94
N ASP A 254 -25.37 -1.86 -11.56
CA ASP A 254 -26.56 -1.69 -10.73
C ASP A 254 -26.23 -2.03 -9.27
N VAL A 255 -25.92 -1.00 -8.48
CA VAL A 255 -25.62 -1.09 -7.05
C VAL A 255 -26.85 -1.55 -6.24
N TYR A 256 -28.08 -1.31 -6.71
CA TYR A 256 -29.29 -1.64 -5.95
C TYR A 256 -29.48 -3.16 -5.80
N ARG A 257 -28.99 -3.96 -6.74
CA ARG A 257 -28.95 -5.44 -6.66
C ARG A 257 -28.06 -5.95 -5.52
N CYS A 258 -27.17 -5.10 -5.01
CA CYS A 258 -26.26 -5.43 -3.92
C CYS A 258 -26.84 -5.08 -2.53
N GLY A 259 -28.12 -4.68 -2.45
CA GLY A 259 -28.78 -4.35 -1.17
C GLY A 259 -28.90 -5.50 -0.16
N PHE A 260 -28.69 -6.76 -0.56
CA PHE A 260 -28.57 -7.89 0.35
C PHE A 260 -27.10 -8.06 0.80
N ASN A 261 -26.76 -7.48 1.96
CA ASN A 261 -25.37 -7.25 2.38
C ASN A 261 -24.97 -7.87 3.74
N PRO A 262 -25.21 -9.18 4.00
CA PRO A 262 -24.87 -9.80 5.27
C PRO A 262 -23.37 -9.63 5.58
N LYS A 263 -23.05 -9.01 6.74
CA LYS A 263 -21.68 -8.64 7.16
C LYS A 263 -20.94 -7.68 6.21
N ASN A 264 -21.64 -6.81 5.47
CA ASN A 264 -21.04 -5.92 4.46
C ASN A 264 -20.29 -6.67 3.35
N LYS A 265 -20.77 -7.87 2.99
CA LYS A 265 -20.26 -8.65 1.86
C LYS A 265 -21.29 -8.72 0.73
N ILE A 266 -20.82 -8.55 -0.50
CA ILE A 266 -21.62 -8.81 -1.72
C ILE A 266 -21.94 -10.30 -1.84
N LYS A 267 -22.96 -10.63 -2.63
CA LYS A 267 -23.29 -12.02 -2.98
C LYS A 267 -23.13 -12.29 -4.47
N VAL A 268 -22.62 -13.46 -4.79
CA VAL A 268 -22.17 -13.87 -6.13
C VAL A 268 -22.87 -15.17 -6.50
N TYR A 269 -23.67 -15.14 -7.57
CA TYR A 269 -24.30 -16.32 -8.13
C TYR A 269 -23.46 -16.88 -9.27
N ILE A 270 -23.18 -18.18 -9.21
CA ILE A 270 -22.51 -18.92 -10.29
C ILE A 270 -23.60 -19.61 -11.13
N TYR A 271 -23.65 -19.32 -12.43
CA TYR A 271 -24.60 -19.99 -13.32
C TYR A 271 -24.35 -21.50 -13.38
N SER A 272 -25.43 -22.28 -13.48
CA SER A 272 -25.40 -23.72 -13.77
C SER A 272 -24.47 -24.04 -14.95
N LEU A 273 -23.67 -25.10 -14.84
CA LEU A 273 -22.88 -25.61 -15.95
C LEU A 273 -23.81 -26.08 -17.10
N LYS A 274 -23.51 -25.67 -18.34
CA LYS A 274 -24.23 -26.04 -19.56
C LYS A 274 -23.24 -26.26 -20.69
N LYS A 275 -23.51 -27.21 -21.59
CA LYS A 275 -22.71 -27.43 -22.79
C LYS A 275 -23.34 -26.70 -23.97
N TYR A 276 -22.70 -25.66 -24.47
CA TYR A 276 -23.16 -24.93 -25.65
C TYR A 276 -22.63 -25.58 -26.93
N VAL A 277 -23.51 -25.79 -27.90
CA VAL A 277 -23.20 -26.28 -29.25
C VAL A 277 -23.89 -25.40 -30.29
N ASP A 278 -23.35 -25.32 -31.50
CA ASP A 278 -24.02 -24.67 -32.63
C ASP A 278 -25.10 -25.55 -33.28
N ASP A 279 -25.72 -25.05 -34.35
CA ASP A 279 -26.73 -25.77 -35.16
C ASP A 279 -26.23 -27.10 -35.74
N PHE A 280 -24.91 -27.25 -35.94
CA PHE A 280 -24.28 -28.47 -36.44
C PHE A 280 -23.88 -29.44 -35.31
N GLY A 281 -24.12 -29.07 -34.05
CA GLY A 281 -23.77 -29.84 -32.87
C GLY A 281 -22.30 -29.74 -32.46
N VAL A 282 -21.52 -28.86 -33.08
CA VAL A 282 -20.11 -28.62 -32.74
C VAL A 282 -20.05 -27.78 -31.47
N PRO A 283 -19.22 -28.13 -30.47
CA PRO A 283 -19.07 -27.33 -29.25
C PRO A 283 -18.61 -25.90 -29.54
N VAL A 284 -19.03 -24.98 -28.68
CA VAL A 284 -18.65 -23.55 -28.70
C VAL A 284 -17.29 -23.33 -28.02
N SER A 285 -17.05 -24.07 -26.95
CA SER A 285 -15.80 -24.18 -26.22
C SER A 285 -15.63 -25.63 -25.78
N ASP A 286 -14.38 -26.05 -25.59
CA ASP A 286 -14.05 -27.37 -25.05
C ASP A 286 -14.45 -27.50 -23.56
N THR A 287 -14.11 -28.64 -22.96
CA THR A 287 -14.29 -28.86 -21.52
C THR A 287 -13.62 -27.75 -20.71
N ILE A 288 -14.34 -27.21 -19.70
CA ILE A 288 -13.82 -26.22 -18.74
C ILE A 288 -12.41 -26.61 -18.25
N SER A 289 -11.48 -25.65 -18.29
CA SER A 289 -10.11 -25.85 -17.80
C SER A 289 -10.08 -26.17 -16.30
N ARG A 290 -9.02 -26.86 -15.85
CA ARG A 290 -8.75 -27.08 -14.42
C ARG A 290 -8.77 -25.75 -13.67
N GLU A 291 -8.07 -24.76 -14.22
CA GLU A 291 -7.89 -23.43 -13.65
C GLU A 291 -9.22 -22.67 -13.55
N TYR A 292 -10.13 -22.78 -14.53
CA TYR A 292 -11.45 -22.16 -14.42
C TYR A 292 -12.40 -22.92 -13.49
N ASN A 293 -12.27 -24.25 -13.38
CA ASN A 293 -13.01 -25.00 -12.37
C ASN A 293 -12.53 -24.66 -10.94
N GLU A 294 -11.22 -24.55 -10.71
CA GLU A 294 -10.63 -24.04 -9.47
C GLU A 294 -11.14 -22.64 -9.13
N LEU A 295 -11.31 -21.77 -10.13
CA LEU A 295 -11.89 -20.43 -9.94
C LEU A 295 -13.34 -20.49 -9.47
N LEU A 296 -14.18 -21.29 -10.12
CA LEU A 296 -15.59 -21.42 -9.73
C LEU A 296 -15.75 -22.07 -8.35
N THR A 297 -14.92 -23.07 -8.02
CA THR A 297 -14.88 -23.68 -6.67
C THR A 297 -14.39 -22.67 -5.62
N ALA A 298 -13.34 -21.90 -5.91
CA ALA A 298 -12.84 -20.85 -5.02
C ALA A 298 -13.91 -19.79 -4.68
N ILE A 299 -14.83 -19.52 -5.62
CA ILE A 299 -15.98 -18.64 -5.38
C ILE A 299 -17.07 -19.37 -4.57
N SER A 300 -17.44 -20.62 -4.90
CA SER A 300 -18.48 -21.36 -4.17
C SER A 300 -18.15 -21.60 -2.70
N ASP A 301 -16.88 -21.85 -2.41
CA ASP A 301 -16.38 -22.15 -1.06
C ASP A 301 -16.23 -20.90 -0.18
N SER A 302 -16.60 -19.72 -0.69
CA SER A 302 -16.37 -18.43 -0.06
C SER A 302 -17.63 -17.81 0.55
N ASP A 303 -17.45 -16.93 1.53
CA ASP A 303 -18.50 -16.07 2.08
C ASP A 303 -19.30 -15.30 1.00
N TYR A 304 -18.74 -15.11 -0.21
CA TYR A 304 -19.40 -14.40 -1.30
C TYR A 304 -20.46 -15.24 -2.03
N TYR A 305 -20.46 -16.58 -1.94
CA TYR A 305 -21.38 -17.42 -2.71
C TYR A 305 -22.86 -17.25 -2.30
N THR A 306 -23.77 -17.38 -3.27
CA THR A 306 -25.21 -17.57 -3.04
C THR A 306 -25.80 -18.50 -4.10
N ASP A 307 -26.71 -19.37 -3.66
CA ASP A 307 -27.59 -20.21 -4.47
C ASP A 307 -28.80 -19.42 -4.99
N ASP A 308 -29.37 -18.55 -4.15
CA ASP A 308 -30.49 -17.67 -4.50
C ASP A 308 -30.06 -16.56 -5.47
N ILE A 309 -30.43 -16.73 -6.75
CA ILE A 309 -30.18 -15.79 -7.85
C ILE A 309 -30.73 -14.37 -7.62
N ASN A 310 -31.67 -14.20 -6.68
CA ASN A 310 -32.29 -12.91 -6.37
C ASN A 310 -31.57 -12.15 -5.24
N ARG A 311 -30.70 -12.83 -4.47
CA ARG A 311 -29.80 -12.21 -3.48
C ARG A 311 -28.47 -11.75 -4.10
N ALA A 312 -28.22 -12.12 -5.36
CA ALA A 312 -26.95 -11.94 -6.01
C ALA A 312 -26.74 -10.49 -6.51
N CYS A 313 -25.68 -9.89 -5.98
CA CYS A 313 -25.08 -8.64 -6.45
C CYS A 313 -24.34 -8.84 -7.77
N LEU A 314 -23.56 -9.93 -7.90
CA LEU A 314 -22.78 -10.28 -9.09
C LEU A 314 -23.19 -11.64 -9.68
N PHE A 315 -22.93 -11.80 -10.98
CA PHE A 315 -23.22 -13.01 -11.75
C PHE A 315 -21.96 -13.49 -12.47
N VAL A 316 -21.54 -14.73 -12.21
CA VAL A 316 -20.38 -15.36 -12.86
C VAL A 316 -20.88 -16.51 -13.75
N PRO A 317 -20.72 -16.42 -15.08
CA PRO A 317 -21.03 -17.53 -15.99
C PRO A 317 -20.25 -18.80 -15.62
N SER A 318 -20.76 -19.98 -16.01
CA SER A 318 -19.94 -21.21 -16.12
C SER A 318 -19.52 -21.40 -17.59
N ILE A 319 -18.87 -20.38 -18.16
CA ILE A 319 -18.36 -20.36 -19.54
C ILE A 319 -16.90 -19.94 -19.47
N ASP A 320 -15.98 -20.88 -19.72
CA ASP A 320 -14.55 -20.61 -19.62
C ASP A 320 -14.12 -19.61 -20.70
N VAL A 321 -13.59 -18.47 -20.24
CA VAL A 321 -12.97 -17.45 -21.06
C VAL A 321 -11.60 -17.02 -20.51
N LEU A 322 -10.96 -17.84 -19.66
CA LEU A 322 -9.63 -17.53 -19.08
C LEU A 322 -8.56 -17.32 -20.15
N ASN A 323 -8.62 -18.11 -21.22
CA ASN A 323 -7.75 -18.01 -22.39
C ASN A 323 -8.60 -17.81 -23.64
N GLN A 324 -8.30 -16.77 -24.42
CA GLN A 324 -9.05 -16.48 -25.64
C GLN A 324 -8.65 -17.36 -26.84
N SER A 325 -7.43 -17.92 -26.86
CA SER A 325 -6.91 -18.65 -28.02
C SER A 325 -7.77 -19.82 -28.56
N PRO A 326 -8.48 -20.63 -27.74
CA PRO A 326 -9.38 -21.68 -28.24
C PRO A 326 -10.82 -21.22 -28.51
N LEU A 327 -11.19 -19.96 -28.24
CA LEU A 327 -12.59 -19.54 -28.22
C LEU A 327 -13.18 -19.23 -29.60
N ARG A 328 -14.35 -19.79 -29.89
CA ARG A 328 -15.21 -19.37 -31.01
C ARG A 328 -15.91 -18.05 -30.66
N ILE A 329 -15.28 -16.92 -30.99
CA ILE A 329 -15.63 -15.58 -30.48
C ILE A 329 -17.13 -15.22 -30.65
N LYS A 330 -17.73 -15.49 -31.82
CA LYS A 330 -19.15 -15.16 -32.08
C LYS A 330 -20.07 -16.04 -31.22
N GLU A 331 -19.83 -17.33 -31.21
CA GLU A 331 -20.68 -18.33 -30.57
C GLU A 331 -20.57 -18.27 -29.04
N THR A 332 -19.39 -17.96 -28.49
CA THR A 332 -19.21 -17.67 -27.05
C THR A 332 -19.99 -16.42 -26.64
N ALA A 333 -20.06 -15.40 -27.50
CA ALA A 333 -20.88 -14.22 -27.24
C ALA A 333 -22.39 -14.53 -27.31
N GLN A 334 -22.83 -15.37 -28.25
CA GLN A 334 -24.20 -15.89 -28.29
C GLN A 334 -24.53 -16.73 -27.03
N ALA A 335 -23.58 -17.51 -26.51
CA ALA A 335 -23.73 -18.26 -25.26
C ALA A 335 -23.91 -17.35 -24.03
N LEU A 336 -23.25 -16.19 -23.99
CA LEU A 336 -23.43 -15.18 -22.94
C LEU A 336 -24.84 -14.55 -22.98
N ALA A 337 -25.34 -14.20 -24.18
CA ALA A 337 -26.68 -13.61 -24.35
C ALA A 337 -27.83 -14.58 -23.98
N GLN A 338 -27.59 -15.90 -24.02
CA GLN A 338 -28.57 -16.92 -23.61
C GLN A 338 -28.61 -17.17 -22.08
N LEU A 339 -27.87 -16.39 -21.27
CA LEU A 339 -27.90 -16.49 -19.82
C LEU A 339 -29.13 -15.76 -19.22
N SER A 340 -29.85 -16.42 -18.31
CA SER A 340 -31.20 -16.04 -17.85
C SER A 340 -31.32 -14.75 -17.01
N ARG A 341 -30.21 -14.04 -16.77
CA ARG A 341 -30.16 -12.69 -16.17
C ARG A 341 -29.25 -11.73 -16.96
N TRP A 342 -28.90 -12.02 -18.22
CA TRP A 342 -28.06 -11.18 -19.07
C TRP A 342 -28.77 -9.88 -19.54
N ASP A 343 -29.04 -8.97 -18.60
CA ASP A 343 -29.46 -7.61 -18.92
C ASP A 343 -28.26 -6.79 -19.42
N ARG A 344 -27.89 -7.01 -20.69
CA ARG A 344 -26.75 -6.36 -21.36
C ARG A 344 -25.48 -6.41 -20.52
N GLY A 345 -25.15 -7.59 -19.98
CA GLY A 345 -23.97 -7.81 -19.13
C GLY A 345 -23.96 -7.07 -17.77
N THR A 346 -25.03 -6.37 -17.39
CA THR A 346 -25.08 -5.61 -16.12
C THR A 346 -24.81 -6.53 -14.92
N ASN A 347 -23.86 -6.15 -14.08
CA ASN A 347 -23.34 -6.91 -12.92
C ASN A 347 -22.76 -8.32 -13.25
N HIS A 348 -22.48 -8.63 -14.52
CA HIS A 348 -21.80 -9.88 -14.88
C HIS A 348 -20.28 -9.70 -14.82
N LEU A 349 -19.58 -10.64 -14.21
CA LEU A 349 -18.12 -10.65 -14.07
C LEU A 349 -17.51 -11.78 -14.92
N LEU A 350 -16.66 -11.40 -15.87
CA LEU A 350 -15.90 -12.32 -16.70
C LEU A 350 -14.42 -12.33 -16.25
N PHE A 351 -13.80 -13.50 -16.20
CA PHE A 351 -12.37 -13.66 -15.89
C PHE A 351 -11.62 -14.08 -17.14
N ASN A 352 -10.62 -13.29 -17.55
CA ASN A 352 -9.78 -13.55 -18.71
C ASN A 352 -8.33 -13.18 -18.41
N MET A 353 -7.45 -14.17 -18.28
CA MET A 353 -6.01 -13.94 -18.05
C MET A 353 -5.25 -13.69 -19.35
N LEU A 354 -5.64 -14.37 -20.43
CA LEU A 354 -4.98 -14.29 -21.74
C LEU A 354 -5.96 -13.71 -22.79
N PRO A 355 -6.05 -12.37 -22.93
CA PRO A 355 -6.83 -11.72 -23.97
C PRO A 355 -6.17 -11.82 -25.34
N GLY A 356 -6.93 -11.57 -26.39
CA GLY A 356 -6.44 -11.49 -27.77
C GLY A 356 -6.04 -12.84 -28.38
N GLY A 357 -6.00 -12.87 -29.71
CA GLY A 357 -5.41 -13.95 -30.51
C GLY A 357 -4.49 -13.38 -31.60
N PRO A 358 -3.70 -14.23 -32.28
CA PRO A 358 -2.96 -13.79 -33.46
C PRO A 358 -3.92 -13.30 -34.56
N PRO A 359 -3.55 -12.26 -35.34
CA PRO A 359 -2.27 -11.55 -35.30
C PRO A 359 -2.19 -10.43 -34.24
N ASP A 360 -3.33 -9.85 -33.83
CA ASP A 360 -3.34 -8.52 -33.18
C ASP A 360 -3.12 -8.52 -31.66
N TYR A 361 -3.41 -9.64 -30.97
CA TYR A 361 -3.26 -9.82 -29.53
C TYR A 361 -3.83 -8.67 -28.66
N ASN A 362 -5.10 -8.30 -28.92
CA ASN A 362 -5.81 -7.23 -28.20
C ASN A 362 -5.69 -7.35 -26.67
N THR A 363 -5.56 -6.19 -26.01
CA THR A 363 -5.27 -6.07 -24.57
C THR A 363 -6.48 -6.27 -23.65
N ALA A 364 -7.62 -6.63 -24.21
CA ALA A 364 -8.83 -7.04 -23.49
C ALA A 364 -9.55 -8.13 -24.28
N LEU A 365 -10.46 -8.87 -23.62
CA LEU A 365 -11.23 -9.94 -24.23
C LEU A 365 -12.01 -9.44 -25.48
N ASP A 366 -11.80 -10.09 -26.63
CA ASP A 366 -12.46 -9.74 -27.90
C ASP A 366 -13.93 -10.16 -27.96
N VAL A 367 -14.35 -11.10 -27.11
CA VAL A 367 -15.74 -11.57 -27.02
C VAL A 367 -16.66 -10.39 -26.66
N PRO A 368 -17.65 -10.04 -27.51
CA PRO A 368 -18.68 -9.07 -27.18
C PRO A 368 -19.40 -9.43 -25.88
N ARG A 369 -19.64 -8.43 -25.03
CA ARG A 369 -20.03 -8.63 -23.63
C ARG A 369 -20.87 -7.49 -23.03
N ASP A 370 -21.37 -6.58 -23.86
CA ASP A 370 -22.12 -5.40 -23.45
C ASP A 370 -21.40 -4.64 -22.30
N ARG A 371 -22.02 -4.57 -21.12
CA ARG A 371 -21.54 -3.85 -19.93
C ARG A 371 -20.77 -4.73 -18.94
N ALA A 372 -20.58 -6.02 -19.20
CA ALA A 372 -19.96 -6.94 -18.24
C ALA A 372 -18.57 -6.45 -17.76
N LEU A 373 -18.31 -6.59 -16.46
CA LEU A 373 -17.02 -6.30 -15.83
C LEU A 373 -16.02 -7.36 -16.30
N LEU A 374 -14.78 -6.94 -16.53
CA LEU A 374 -13.69 -7.83 -16.91
C LEU A 374 -12.61 -7.83 -15.84
N ALA A 375 -12.42 -8.98 -15.20
CA ALA A 375 -11.21 -9.32 -14.47
C ALA A 375 -10.17 -9.77 -15.49
N GLY A 376 -9.30 -8.84 -15.92
CA GLY A 376 -8.47 -8.95 -17.12
C GLY A 376 -6.97 -9.00 -16.82
N GLY A 377 -6.26 -9.96 -17.43
CA GLY A 377 -4.83 -10.17 -17.18
C GLY A 377 -3.86 -9.37 -18.04
N GLY A 378 -4.32 -8.80 -19.16
CA GLY A 378 -3.46 -8.20 -20.20
C GLY A 378 -3.74 -6.72 -20.51
N PHE A 379 -4.43 -6.02 -19.61
CA PHE A 379 -4.91 -4.65 -19.83
C PHE A 379 -3.83 -3.62 -20.21
N SER A 380 -4.19 -2.70 -21.11
CA SER A 380 -3.47 -1.45 -21.32
C SER A 380 -4.27 -0.25 -20.83
N THR A 381 -3.63 0.91 -20.65
CA THR A 381 -4.29 2.20 -20.35
C THR A 381 -5.41 2.57 -21.31
N TRP A 382 -5.42 2.03 -22.53
CA TRP A 382 -6.44 2.29 -23.55
C TRP A 382 -7.69 1.40 -23.43
N THR A 383 -7.57 0.22 -22.82
CA THR A 383 -8.67 -0.77 -22.69
C THR A 383 -9.15 -0.95 -21.26
N TYR A 384 -8.37 -0.53 -20.26
CA TYR A 384 -8.71 -0.64 -18.85
C TYR A 384 -9.75 0.39 -18.41
N ARG A 385 -10.94 -0.08 -18.02
CA ARG A 385 -11.98 0.79 -17.45
C ARG A 385 -11.72 0.97 -15.95
N GLN A 386 -10.85 1.92 -15.61
CA GLN A 386 -10.42 2.20 -14.23
C GLN A 386 -11.62 2.33 -13.26
N GLY A 387 -11.56 1.59 -12.14
CA GLY A 387 -12.63 1.56 -11.13
C GLY A 387 -13.89 0.79 -11.56
N TYR A 388 -13.85 0.09 -12.70
CA TYR A 388 -14.93 -0.75 -13.23
C TYR A 388 -14.44 -2.17 -13.49
N ASP A 389 -13.48 -2.32 -14.39
CA ASP A 389 -12.72 -3.56 -14.57
C ASP A 389 -11.71 -3.77 -13.44
N VAL A 390 -11.16 -4.97 -13.30
CA VAL A 390 -10.10 -5.28 -12.32
C VAL A 390 -8.91 -5.88 -13.07
N SER A 391 -7.72 -5.30 -12.92
CA SER A 391 -6.51 -5.95 -13.44
C SER A 391 -6.14 -7.13 -12.53
N ILE A 392 -5.96 -8.32 -13.11
CA ILE A 392 -5.62 -9.56 -12.38
C ILE A 392 -4.28 -10.11 -12.87
N PRO A 393 -3.57 -10.96 -12.12
CA PRO A 393 -2.35 -11.55 -12.62
C PRO A 393 -2.64 -12.72 -13.57
N VAL A 394 -1.74 -12.92 -14.54
CA VAL A 394 -1.69 -14.15 -15.32
C VAL A 394 -1.10 -15.25 -14.43
N TYR A 395 -1.93 -16.22 -14.05
CA TYR A 395 -1.52 -17.36 -13.23
C TYR A 395 -0.39 -18.17 -13.92
N SER A 396 0.58 -18.60 -13.11
CA SER A 396 1.65 -19.49 -13.56
C SER A 396 1.51 -20.87 -12.89
N PRO A 397 1.10 -21.91 -13.64
CA PRO A 397 1.17 -23.29 -13.16
C PRO A 397 2.61 -23.69 -12.78
N LEU A 398 3.63 -23.07 -13.38
CA LEU A 398 5.04 -23.33 -13.05
C LEU A 398 5.39 -22.76 -11.67
N SER A 399 4.87 -21.59 -11.29
CA SER A 399 4.99 -21.09 -9.91
C SER A 399 4.31 -22.05 -8.92
N ALA A 400 3.11 -22.53 -9.24
CA ALA A 400 2.33 -23.38 -8.34
C ALA A 400 2.89 -24.82 -8.18
N GLU A 401 3.49 -25.39 -9.24
CA GLU A 401 4.06 -26.74 -9.24
C GLU A 401 5.51 -26.82 -8.71
N VAL A 402 6.19 -25.68 -8.55
CA VAL A 402 7.59 -25.62 -8.13
C VAL A 402 7.69 -24.93 -6.78
N ASP A 403 7.97 -25.70 -5.74
CA ASP A 403 8.44 -25.13 -4.48
C ASP A 403 9.84 -24.52 -4.68
N LEU A 404 10.01 -23.29 -4.19
CA LEU A 404 11.26 -22.54 -4.24
C LEU A 404 11.68 -22.23 -2.79
N PRO A 405 12.83 -22.74 -2.33
CA PRO A 405 13.24 -22.60 -0.93
C PRO A 405 13.35 -21.12 -0.55
N GLU A 406 12.91 -20.77 0.65
CA GLU A 406 12.87 -19.37 1.10
C GLU A 406 14.29 -18.78 1.09
N LYS A 407 14.46 -17.70 0.32
CA LYS A 407 15.77 -17.06 0.11
C LYS A 407 15.72 -15.61 0.56
N GLY A 408 16.01 -15.42 1.85
CA GLY A 408 15.95 -14.12 2.54
C GLY A 408 16.64 -12.97 1.78
N PRO A 409 16.21 -11.72 2.01
CA PRO A 409 16.59 -10.57 1.19
C PRO A 409 18.08 -10.24 1.29
N GLY A 410 18.68 -9.81 0.17
CA GLY A 410 20.10 -9.49 0.09
C GLY A 410 20.64 -9.43 -1.34
N PRO A 411 21.95 -9.15 -1.50
CA PRO A 411 22.61 -9.25 -2.79
C PRO A 411 22.51 -10.67 -3.34
N ARG A 412 22.46 -10.79 -4.67
CA ARG A 412 22.39 -12.06 -5.40
C ARG A 412 23.59 -12.18 -6.35
N ARG A 413 23.75 -13.33 -7.00
CA ARG A 413 24.86 -13.62 -7.91
C ARG A 413 24.82 -12.72 -9.14
N TYR A 414 23.63 -12.55 -9.71
CA TYR A 414 23.39 -11.66 -10.83
C TYR A 414 22.72 -10.36 -10.31
N PHE A 415 23.12 -9.22 -10.86
CA PHE A 415 22.47 -7.96 -10.59
C PHE A 415 21.16 -7.87 -11.37
N LEU A 416 21.20 -8.14 -12.69
CA LEU A 416 20.06 -8.11 -13.60
C LEU A 416 19.96 -9.41 -14.39
N LEU A 417 18.75 -9.96 -14.54
CA LEU A 417 18.49 -11.18 -15.30
C LEU A 417 17.29 -11.04 -16.23
N SER A 418 17.40 -11.53 -17.46
CA SER A 418 16.26 -11.70 -18.38
C SER A 418 16.07 -13.19 -18.71
N SER A 419 14.81 -13.65 -18.72
CA SER A 419 14.45 -15.07 -18.85
C SER A 419 13.30 -15.36 -19.82
N GLN A 420 12.76 -14.34 -20.49
CA GLN A 420 11.66 -14.49 -21.44
C GLN A 420 12.19 -15.03 -22.78
N MET A 421 11.52 -16.06 -23.31
CA MET A 421 11.96 -16.74 -24.54
C MET A 421 11.55 -15.96 -25.80
N ALA A 422 10.33 -15.44 -25.82
CA ALA A 422 9.70 -14.75 -26.97
C ALA A 422 9.86 -13.22 -26.92
N VAL A 423 11.09 -12.73 -26.71
CA VAL A 423 11.44 -11.30 -26.72
C VAL A 423 11.64 -10.80 -28.17
N HIS A 424 11.16 -9.59 -28.48
CA HIS A 424 11.35 -8.94 -29.78
C HIS A 424 12.85 -8.76 -30.11
N PRO A 425 13.29 -8.84 -31.39
CA PRO A 425 14.71 -8.70 -31.74
C PRO A 425 15.37 -7.42 -31.20
N GLU A 426 14.69 -6.27 -31.29
CA GLU A 426 15.22 -4.98 -30.80
C GLU A 426 15.49 -4.99 -29.29
N PHE A 427 14.53 -5.43 -28.48
CA PHE A 427 14.72 -5.59 -27.03
C PHE A 427 15.77 -6.66 -26.68
N ARG A 428 15.96 -7.66 -27.55
CA ARG A 428 17.03 -8.66 -27.39
C ARG A 428 18.40 -8.05 -27.67
N GLU A 429 18.55 -7.25 -28.72
CA GLU A 429 19.79 -6.52 -29.01
C GLU A 429 20.16 -5.56 -27.87
N GLU A 430 19.20 -4.84 -27.27
CA GLU A 430 19.47 -4.01 -26.09
C GLU A 430 19.86 -4.82 -24.85
N LEU A 431 19.22 -5.96 -24.58
CA LEU A 431 19.62 -6.87 -23.49
C LEU A 431 21.04 -7.40 -23.69
N GLU A 432 21.39 -7.81 -24.92
CA GLU A 432 22.71 -8.33 -25.26
C GLU A 432 23.78 -7.22 -25.22
N ALA A 433 23.44 -5.99 -25.60
CA ALA A 433 24.31 -4.81 -25.43
C ALA A 433 24.55 -4.47 -23.95
N LEU A 434 23.51 -4.53 -23.10
CA LEU A 434 23.66 -4.39 -21.65
C LEU A 434 24.57 -5.49 -21.07
N GLN A 435 24.42 -6.74 -21.51
CA GLN A 435 25.29 -7.83 -21.06
C GLN A 435 26.74 -7.67 -21.55
N ALA A 436 26.96 -7.25 -22.80
CA ALA A 436 28.30 -6.98 -23.32
C ALA A 436 29.00 -5.84 -22.55
N LYS A 437 28.25 -4.82 -22.11
CA LYS A 437 28.72 -3.65 -21.36
C LYS A 437 29.00 -3.94 -19.88
N HIS A 438 28.23 -4.84 -19.25
CA HIS A 438 28.24 -5.06 -17.80
C HIS A 438 28.70 -6.48 -17.38
N GLY A 439 29.03 -7.36 -18.33
CA GLY A 439 29.67 -8.64 -18.09
C GLY A 439 28.82 -9.61 -17.26
N GLU A 440 29.46 -10.36 -16.36
CA GLU A 440 28.82 -11.41 -15.55
C GLU A 440 27.76 -10.89 -14.55
N SER A 441 27.68 -9.57 -14.33
CA SER A 441 26.62 -8.97 -13.50
C SER A 441 25.23 -9.02 -14.15
N VAL A 442 25.17 -9.20 -15.48
CA VAL A 442 23.93 -9.30 -16.26
C VAL A 442 23.83 -10.69 -16.90
N LEU A 443 22.67 -11.33 -16.81
CA LEU A 443 22.41 -12.63 -17.42
C LEU A 443 21.20 -12.59 -18.36
N VAL A 444 21.45 -12.68 -19.67
CA VAL A 444 20.38 -12.86 -20.68
C VAL A 444 20.25 -14.34 -20.99
N LEU A 445 19.06 -14.90 -20.77
CA LEU A 445 18.74 -16.29 -21.04
C LEU A 445 17.76 -16.42 -22.19
N HIS A 446 17.98 -17.42 -23.04
CA HIS A 446 17.24 -17.67 -24.27
C HIS A 446 16.56 -19.05 -24.24
N GLN A 447 15.79 -19.37 -25.28
CA GLN A 447 15.34 -20.73 -25.54
C GLN A 447 16.53 -21.65 -25.88
N CYS A 448 16.52 -22.87 -25.36
CA CYS A 448 17.52 -23.88 -25.69
C CYS A 448 17.21 -24.52 -27.06
N THR A 449 18.19 -24.58 -27.96
CA THR A 449 18.05 -25.19 -29.29
C THR A 449 18.14 -26.71 -29.31
N ASN A 450 18.87 -27.29 -28.34
CA ASN A 450 19.25 -28.71 -28.36
C ASN A 450 18.46 -29.56 -27.34
N LEU A 451 17.18 -29.24 -27.14
CA LEU A 451 16.26 -30.02 -26.31
C LEU A 451 15.15 -30.61 -27.18
N SER A 452 14.78 -31.86 -26.95
CA SER A 452 13.58 -32.46 -27.53
C SER A 452 12.32 -31.71 -27.08
N GLU A 453 11.36 -31.59 -27.99
CA GLU A 453 10.13 -30.83 -27.77
C GLU A 453 9.27 -31.46 -26.65
N GLY A 454 8.76 -30.63 -25.75
CA GLY A 454 7.95 -31.04 -24.61
C GLY A 454 8.17 -30.23 -23.34
N ALA A 455 7.53 -30.64 -22.24
CA ALA A 455 7.51 -29.90 -20.97
C ALA A 455 8.90 -29.64 -20.36
N LEU A 456 9.89 -30.49 -20.65
CA LEU A 456 11.30 -30.32 -20.25
C LEU A 456 11.95 -29.07 -20.85
N SER A 457 11.46 -28.56 -21.98
CA SER A 457 11.94 -27.31 -22.58
C SER A 457 11.41 -26.08 -21.84
N VAL A 458 10.15 -26.10 -21.40
CA VAL A 458 9.49 -24.98 -20.71
C VAL A 458 10.15 -24.66 -19.36
N ARG A 459 10.66 -25.67 -18.64
CA ARG A 459 11.40 -25.51 -17.37
C ARG A 459 12.92 -25.30 -17.55
N LYS A 460 13.40 -25.05 -18.78
CA LYS A 460 14.82 -24.82 -19.08
C LYS A 460 15.04 -23.51 -19.84
N ARG A 461 16.22 -22.91 -19.63
CA ARG A 461 16.70 -21.73 -20.35
C ARG A 461 18.19 -21.90 -20.65
N CYS A 462 18.70 -21.26 -21.69
CA CYS A 462 20.09 -21.42 -22.10
C CYS A 462 20.81 -20.08 -22.29
N HIS A 463 22.10 -20.04 -21.95
CA HIS A 463 23.01 -18.97 -22.34
C HIS A 463 24.33 -19.60 -22.81
N LYS A 464 24.71 -19.33 -24.07
CA LYS A 464 25.80 -20.04 -24.76
C LYS A 464 25.56 -21.56 -24.64
N HIS A 465 26.52 -22.32 -24.09
CA HIS A 465 26.41 -23.77 -23.89
C HIS A 465 25.93 -24.18 -22.48
N GLN A 466 25.51 -23.22 -21.62
CA GLN A 466 25.04 -23.51 -20.26
C GLN A 466 23.51 -23.57 -20.20
N VAL A 467 23.00 -24.56 -19.45
CA VAL A 467 21.56 -24.78 -19.22
C VAL A 467 21.21 -24.38 -17.80
N PHE A 468 20.15 -23.60 -17.64
CA PHE A 468 19.62 -23.11 -16.38
C PHE A 468 18.20 -23.64 -16.16
N HIS A 469 17.84 -23.91 -14.90
CA HIS A 469 16.52 -24.38 -14.51
C HIS A 469 15.59 -23.20 -14.19
N TYR A 470 14.35 -23.28 -14.66
CA TYR A 470 13.33 -22.23 -14.51
C TYR A 470 12.11 -22.79 -13.76
N PRO A 471 11.57 -22.08 -12.74
CA PRO A 471 11.92 -20.71 -12.31
C PRO A 471 13.15 -20.57 -11.38
N GLN A 472 13.84 -21.65 -11.00
CA GLN A 472 14.88 -21.64 -9.95
C GLN A 472 15.97 -20.57 -10.13
N VAL A 473 16.45 -20.36 -11.37
CA VAL A 473 17.50 -19.37 -11.69
C VAL A 473 17.12 -17.92 -11.33
N LEU A 474 15.82 -17.60 -11.25
CA LEU A 474 15.35 -16.27 -10.82
C LEU A 474 15.80 -15.94 -9.39
N GLN A 475 15.96 -16.95 -8.52
CA GLN A 475 16.49 -16.75 -7.16
C GLN A 475 17.99 -16.37 -7.14
N GLU A 476 18.73 -16.53 -8.24
CA GLU A 476 20.13 -16.10 -8.36
C GLU A 476 20.28 -14.63 -8.78
N ALA A 477 19.19 -13.93 -9.10
CA ALA A 477 19.20 -12.54 -9.57
C ALA A 477 18.56 -11.56 -8.59
N THR A 478 19.12 -10.34 -8.53
CA THR A 478 18.63 -9.25 -7.66
C THR A 478 17.41 -8.58 -8.29
N PHE A 479 17.53 -8.24 -9.57
CA PHE A 479 16.50 -7.68 -10.42
C PHE A 479 16.21 -8.62 -11.60
N CYS A 480 14.94 -8.79 -11.95
CA CYS A 480 14.50 -9.67 -13.04
C CYS A 480 13.63 -8.90 -14.02
N VAL A 481 14.01 -8.91 -15.29
CA VAL A 481 13.33 -8.19 -16.37
C VAL A 481 11.99 -8.84 -16.70
N VAL A 482 10.94 -8.01 -16.79
CA VAL A 482 9.60 -8.35 -17.28
C VAL A 482 9.28 -7.39 -18.44
N LEU A 483 9.73 -7.75 -19.63
CA LEU A 483 9.47 -7.04 -20.89
C LEU A 483 8.07 -7.31 -21.42
N ARG A 484 7.53 -6.41 -22.25
CA ARG A 484 6.37 -6.71 -23.10
C ARG A 484 6.60 -7.93 -24.00
N GLY A 485 5.58 -8.78 -24.14
CA GLY A 485 5.49 -9.83 -25.15
C GLY A 485 4.42 -9.50 -26.18
N ALA A 486 3.99 -10.51 -26.95
CA ALA A 486 2.81 -10.38 -27.82
C ALA A 486 1.53 -10.08 -27.02
N ARG A 487 1.43 -10.61 -25.80
CA ARG A 487 0.49 -10.15 -24.76
C ARG A 487 1.27 -9.34 -23.73
N LEU A 488 0.67 -8.26 -23.21
CA LEU A 488 1.28 -7.46 -22.13
C LEU A 488 1.38 -8.30 -20.84
N GLY A 489 0.23 -8.82 -20.39
CA GLY A 489 0.12 -9.73 -19.27
C GLY A 489 0.80 -11.08 -19.52
N GLN A 490 1.69 -11.48 -18.61
CA GLN A 490 2.51 -12.68 -18.74
C GLN A 490 2.77 -13.35 -17.37
N ALA A 491 2.76 -14.68 -17.37
CA ALA A 491 3.06 -15.52 -16.20
C ALA A 491 4.43 -15.23 -15.56
N ALA A 492 5.40 -14.74 -16.35
CA ALA A 492 6.74 -14.39 -15.89
C ALA A 492 6.76 -13.39 -14.72
N LEU A 493 5.73 -12.53 -14.58
CA LEU A 493 5.61 -11.65 -13.42
C LEU A 493 5.35 -12.44 -12.12
N SER A 494 4.51 -13.48 -12.17
CA SER A 494 4.30 -14.41 -11.03
C SER A 494 5.60 -15.13 -10.67
N ASP A 495 6.29 -15.70 -11.66
CA ASP A 495 7.50 -16.48 -11.44
C ASP A 495 8.64 -15.63 -10.82
N VAL A 496 8.75 -14.36 -11.21
CA VAL A 496 9.71 -13.40 -10.64
C VAL A 496 9.38 -13.03 -9.20
N LEU A 497 8.10 -12.76 -8.89
CA LEU A 497 7.65 -12.44 -7.54
C LEU A 497 7.84 -13.64 -6.59
N GLN A 498 7.49 -14.86 -7.03
CA GLN A 498 7.71 -16.10 -6.26
C GLN A 498 9.17 -16.27 -5.85
N ALA A 499 10.11 -15.97 -6.76
CA ALA A 499 11.54 -16.13 -6.54
C ALA A 499 12.13 -15.11 -5.55
N GLY A 500 11.38 -14.09 -5.14
CA GLY A 500 11.91 -12.97 -4.34
C GLY A 500 12.97 -12.17 -5.11
N CYS A 501 12.80 -12.07 -6.43
CA CYS A 501 13.58 -11.21 -7.31
C CYS A 501 12.76 -9.95 -7.60
N VAL A 502 13.38 -8.77 -7.68
CA VAL A 502 12.65 -7.52 -7.90
C VAL A 502 12.27 -7.40 -9.38
N PRO A 503 10.97 -7.41 -9.77
CA PRO A 503 10.56 -7.24 -11.16
C PRO A 503 10.92 -5.84 -11.68
N VAL A 504 11.61 -5.81 -12.82
CA VAL A 504 11.90 -4.61 -13.61
C VAL A 504 10.97 -4.63 -14.82
N VAL A 505 9.88 -3.89 -14.73
CA VAL A 505 8.78 -3.92 -15.71
C VAL A 505 9.10 -2.93 -16.82
N ILE A 506 9.24 -3.46 -18.05
CA ILE A 506 9.55 -2.70 -19.26
C ILE A 506 8.45 -3.01 -20.29
N ALA A 507 7.27 -2.43 -20.04
CA ALA A 507 6.05 -2.62 -20.83
C ALA A 507 5.17 -1.37 -20.68
N ASP A 508 5.29 -0.44 -21.62
CA ASP A 508 4.54 0.80 -21.62
C ASP A 508 3.03 0.52 -21.75
N SER A 509 2.22 1.37 -21.12
CA SER A 509 0.75 1.22 -20.98
C SER A 509 0.23 0.01 -20.20
N TYR A 510 1.04 -0.98 -19.81
CA TYR A 510 0.56 -2.18 -19.09
C TYR A 510 0.03 -1.84 -17.69
N ILE A 511 -1.21 -2.25 -17.40
CA ILE A 511 -1.85 -2.07 -16.08
C ILE A 511 -1.51 -3.26 -15.19
N LEU A 512 -0.55 -3.06 -14.26
CA LEU A 512 -0.11 -4.10 -13.33
C LEU A 512 -1.27 -4.70 -12.51
N PRO A 513 -1.21 -5.99 -12.14
CA PRO A 513 -2.27 -6.67 -11.39
C PRO A 513 -2.63 -5.98 -10.08
N PHE A 514 -3.93 -5.87 -9.79
CA PHE A 514 -4.48 -5.28 -8.57
C PHE A 514 -3.92 -3.87 -8.23
N SER A 515 -3.46 -3.12 -9.23
CA SER A 515 -2.79 -1.81 -9.08
C SER A 515 -3.66 -0.67 -8.54
N GLU A 516 -4.93 -0.93 -8.20
CA GLU A 516 -5.78 -0.02 -7.43
C GLU A 516 -5.66 -0.19 -5.91
N VAL A 517 -5.10 -1.31 -5.45
CA VAL A 517 -4.86 -1.61 -4.01
C VAL A 517 -3.40 -1.94 -3.69
N LEU A 518 -2.65 -2.55 -4.61
CA LEU A 518 -1.23 -2.89 -4.41
C LEU A 518 -0.31 -1.75 -4.89
N ASP A 519 0.52 -1.20 -4.00
CA ASP A 519 1.56 -0.24 -4.37
C ASP A 519 2.77 -0.95 -4.97
N TRP A 520 2.76 -1.06 -6.29
CA TRP A 520 3.84 -1.62 -7.08
C TRP A 520 5.19 -0.92 -6.91
N LYS A 521 5.26 0.33 -6.41
CA LYS A 521 6.54 1.00 -6.09
C LYS A 521 7.28 0.35 -4.93
N ARG A 522 6.55 -0.35 -4.04
CA ARG A 522 7.13 -1.11 -2.92
C ARG A 522 7.75 -2.43 -3.35
N ALA A 523 7.39 -2.98 -4.52
CA ALA A 523 7.80 -4.31 -4.96
C ALA A 523 8.56 -4.36 -6.29
N SER A 524 8.47 -3.33 -7.14
CA SER A 524 8.93 -3.34 -8.52
C SER A 524 9.61 -2.04 -8.93
N VAL A 525 10.33 -2.09 -10.05
CA VAL A 525 10.86 -0.91 -10.74
C VAL A 525 10.24 -0.86 -12.14
N VAL A 526 9.38 0.11 -12.40
CA VAL A 526 8.83 0.33 -13.76
C VAL A 526 9.78 1.26 -14.51
N VAL A 527 10.26 0.85 -15.69
CA VAL A 527 11.14 1.64 -16.55
C VAL A 527 10.49 1.76 -17.94
N PRO A 528 10.32 2.98 -18.49
CA PRO A 528 9.79 3.17 -19.84
C PRO A 528 10.64 2.45 -20.90
N GLU A 529 10.01 1.96 -21.97
CA GLU A 529 10.71 1.26 -23.06
C GLU A 529 11.84 2.11 -23.67
N GLU A 530 11.61 3.41 -23.86
CA GLU A 530 12.61 4.41 -24.32
C GLU A 530 13.86 4.55 -23.44
N LYS A 531 13.88 3.98 -22.22
CA LYS A 531 14.98 4.07 -21.25
C LYS A 531 15.64 2.72 -20.97
N MET A 532 15.36 1.70 -21.78
CA MET A 532 15.89 0.34 -21.61
C MET A 532 17.44 0.31 -21.55
N ALA A 533 18.13 1.02 -22.44
CA ALA A 533 19.59 1.17 -22.43
C ALA A 533 20.20 1.79 -21.13
N ASP A 534 19.41 2.53 -20.34
CA ASP A 534 19.82 3.16 -19.08
C ASP A 534 19.37 2.35 -17.84
N VAL A 535 18.63 1.24 -18.00
CA VAL A 535 18.09 0.39 -16.91
C VAL A 535 19.15 0.06 -15.85
N TYR A 536 20.33 -0.42 -16.26
CA TYR A 536 21.37 -0.82 -15.31
C TYR A 536 21.78 0.35 -14.38
N LYS A 537 21.89 1.56 -14.92
CA LYS A 537 22.24 2.79 -14.19
C LYS A 537 21.08 3.26 -13.29
N ILE A 538 19.83 3.12 -13.74
CA ILE A 538 18.63 3.39 -12.93
C ILE A 538 18.60 2.44 -11.71
N LEU A 539 18.81 1.14 -11.92
CA LEU A 539 18.80 0.15 -10.84
C LEU A 539 19.97 0.35 -9.85
N GLN A 540 21.13 0.82 -10.34
CA GLN A 540 22.27 1.15 -9.49
C GLN A 540 22.06 2.36 -8.56
N SER A 541 21.07 3.23 -8.82
CA SER A 541 20.77 4.34 -7.91
C SER A 541 19.91 3.94 -6.70
N ILE A 542 19.33 2.73 -6.71
CA ILE A 542 18.44 2.24 -5.66
C ILE A 542 19.26 1.74 -4.46
N PRO A 543 19.08 2.30 -3.24
CA PRO A 543 19.83 1.87 -2.07
C PRO A 543 19.60 0.39 -1.71
N GLN A 544 20.66 -0.33 -1.33
CA GLN A 544 20.60 -1.76 -1.03
C GLN A 544 19.54 -2.14 0.03
N ARG A 545 19.22 -1.23 0.96
CA ARG A 545 18.12 -1.40 1.93
C ARG A 545 16.75 -1.45 1.23
N GLN A 546 16.49 -0.51 0.32
CA GLN A 546 15.24 -0.46 -0.45
C GLN A 546 15.09 -1.72 -1.32
N ILE A 547 16.20 -2.23 -1.90
CA ILE A 547 16.21 -3.51 -2.61
C ILE A 547 15.80 -4.68 -1.69
N GLN A 548 16.31 -4.73 -0.45
CA GLN A 548 15.94 -5.76 0.53
C GLN A 548 14.49 -5.63 1.05
N GLU A 549 13.91 -4.44 0.98
CA GLU A 549 12.50 -4.19 1.29
C GLU A 549 11.62 -4.60 0.08
N MET A 550 12.02 -4.26 -1.15
CA MET A 550 11.39 -4.70 -2.41
C MET A 550 11.37 -6.22 -2.59
N GLN A 551 12.48 -6.92 -2.31
CA GLN A 551 12.53 -8.39 -2.39
C GLN A 551 11.53 -9.07 -1.44
N ARG A 552 11.31 -8.50 -0.25
CA ARG A 552 10.31 -8.98 0.72
C ARG A 552 8.89 -8.67 0.24
N GLN A 553 8.63 -7.46 -0.23
CA GLN A 553 7.33 -7.07 -0.76
C GLN A 553 6.93 -7.91 -1.99
N ALA A 554 7.87 -8.16 -2.90
CA ALA A 554 7.68 -8.98 -4.10
C ALA A 554 7.23 -10.41 -3.75
N ARG A 555 7.94 -11.06 -2.82
CA ARG A 555 7.57 -12.39 -2.34
C ARG A 555 6.21 -12.39 -1.64
N TRP A 556 5.92 -11.38 -0.81
CA TRP A 556 4.66 -11.28 -0.10
C TRP A 556 3.45 -11.03 -1.02
N PHE A 557 3.58 -10.15 -2.03
CA PHE A 557 2.55 -9.98 -3.08
C PHE A 557 2.25 -11.31 -3.78
N TRP A 558 3.26 -12.18 -4.00
CA TRP A 558 3.02 -13.51 -4.56
C TRP A 558 2.21 -14.38 -3.61
N GLU A 559 2.66 -14.53 -2.36
CA GLU A 559 2.02 -15.39 -1.35
C GLU A 559 0.59 -14.97 -1.04
N ALA A 560 0.32 -13.67 -0.94
CA ALA A 560 -1.01 -13.16 -0.61
C ALA A 560 -2.00 -13.17 -1.79
N TYR A 561 -1.54 -12.91 -3.03
CA TYR A 561 -2.45 -12.55 -4.14
C TYR A 561 -2.23 -13.28 -5.47
N PHE A 562 -1.08 -13.94 -5.70
CA PHE A 562 -0.76 -14.61 -6.97
C PHE A 562 -0.63 -16.14 -6.86
N GLN A 563 -0.34 -16.67 -5.66
CA GLN A 563 0.04 -18.07 -5.43
C GLN A 563 -0.91 -19.11 -6.03
N SER A 564 -2.21 -18.80 -6.10
CA SER A 564 -3.24 -19.71 -6.63
C SER A 564 -4.37 -18.95 -7.31
N ILE A 565 -5.11 -19.65 -8.18
CA ILE A 565 -6.38 -19.18 -8.73
C ILE A 565 -7.34 -18.71 -7.61
N LYS A 566 -7.35 -19.42 -6.46
CA LYS A 566 -8.17 -19.06 -5.30
C LYS A 566 -7.81 -17.69 -4.71
N ALA A 567 -6.52 -17.39 -4.56
CA ALA A 567 -6.08 -16.07 -4.10
C ALA A 567 -6.52 -14.96 -5.08
N ILE A 568 -6.33 -15.21 -6.38
CA ILE A 568 -6.69 -14.26 -7.46
C ILE A 568 -8.20 -13.98 -7.48
N ALA A 569 -9.03 -15.02 -7.40
CA ALA A 569 -10.49 -14.90 -7.40
C ALA A 569 -11.01 -14.15 -6.17
N LEU A 570 -10.49 -14.48 -4.98
CA LEU A 570 -10.90 -13.82 -3.73
C LEU A 570 -10.44 -12.37 -3.65
N ALA A 571 -9.22 -12.04 -4.09
CA ALA A 571 -8.75 -10.65 -4.18
C ALA A 571 -9.61 -9.83 -5.16
N THR A 572 -9.97 -10.40 -6.31
CA THR A 572 -10.87 -9.76 -7.29
C THR A 572 -12.25 -9.45 -6.69
N LEU A 573 -12.85 -10.41 -5.96
CA LEU A 573 -14.14 -10.20 -5.30
C LEU A 573 -14.05 -9.21 -4.14
N GLN A 574 -12.95 -9.20 -3.38
CA GLN A 574 -12.72 -8.24 -2.30
C GLN A 574 -12.59 -6.81 -2.86
N ILE A 575 -11.84 -6.60 -3.95
CA ILE A 575 -11.76 -5.30 -4.63
C ILE A 575 -13.14 -4.79 -5.06
N ILE A 576 -13.97 -5.65 -5.67
CA ILE A 576 -15.33 -5.26 -6.08
C ILE A 576 -16.23 -5.00 -4.85
N ASN A 577 -16.04 -5.75 -3.76
CA ASN A 577 -16.74 -5.53 -2.49
C ASN A 577 -16.40 -4.17 -1.87
N ASP A 578 -15.12 -3.82 -1.83
CA ASP A 578 -14.59 -2.58 -1.24
C ASP A 578 -15.08 -1.35 -2.00
N ARG A 579 -15.19 -1.43 -3.33
CA ARG A 579 -15.84 -0.40 -4.17
C ARG A 579 -17.33 -0.21 -3.87
N ILE A 580 -18.01 -1.24 -3.35
CA ILE A 580 -19.47 -1.23 -3.06
C ILE A 580 -19.77 -0.88 -1.60
N TYR A 581 -18.87 -1.21 -0.67
CA TYR A 581 -18.96 -0.83 0.76
C TYR A 581 -17.69 -0.09 1.24
N PRO A 582 -17.40 1.15 0.79
CA PRO A 582 -16.17 1.85 1.14
C PRO A 582 -15.93 2.08 2.64
N TYR A 583 -16.99 2.02 3.46
CA TYR A 583 -16.93 2.12 4.93
C TYR A 583 -16.46 0.82 5.63
N ALA A 584 -16.37 -0.28 4.89
CA ALA A 584 -15.93 -1.60 5.33
C ALA A 584 -14.86 -2.20 4.39
N ALA A 585 -14.25 -1.36 3.55
CA ALA A 585 -13.14 -1.73 2.68
C ALA A 585 -11.87 -2.06 3.49
N ILE A 586 -11.02 -2.91 2.93
CA ILE A 586 -9.71 -3.22 3.52
C ILE A 586 -8.79 -2.00 3.40
N SER A 587 -8.03 -1.70 4.45
CA SER A 587 -7.14 -0.53 4.49
C SER A 587 -5.94 -0.67 3.55
N TYR A 588 -5.30 0.45 3.19
CA TYR A 588 -4.09 0.44 2.37
C TYR A 588 -2.97 -0.38 3.03
N GLU A 589 -2.85 -0.25 4.35
CA GLU A 589 -1.92 -0.97 5.20
C GLU A 589 -2.20 -2.49 5.16
N GLU A 590 -3.45 -2.92 5.28
CA GLU A 590 -3.81 -4.34 5.18
C GLU A 590 -3.62 -4.93 3.76
N TRP A 591 -3.70 -4.11 2.72
CA TRP A 591 -3.38 -4.49 1.33
C TRP A 591 -1.87 -4.48 1.01
N ASN A 592 -1.01 -3.89 1.86
CA ASN A 592 0.40 -3.67 1.52
C ASN A 592 1.43 -4.05 2.60
N ASP A 593 1.06 -4.20 3.87
CA ASP A 593 1.99 -4.52 4.96
C ASP A 593 1.86 -5.99 5.41
N PRO A 594 2.94 -6.80 5.27
CA PRO A 594 2.91 -8.20 5.66
C PRO A 594 2.55 -8.40 7.15
N PRO A 595 1.72 -9.38 7.54
CA PRO A 595 1.38 -9.62 8.95
C PRO A 595 2.59 -9.88 9.86
N ALA A 596 3.65 -10.50 9.33
CA ALA A 596 4.93 -10.71 10.01
C ALA A 596 5.79 -9.43 10.15
N VAL A 597 5.40 -8.35 9.47
CA VAL A 597 6.00 -7.01 9.51
C VAL A 597 5.12 -6.04 10.32
N LYS A 598 4.27 -6.58 11.23
CA LYS A 598 3.80 -5.83 12.40
C LYS A 598 4.99 -5.54 13.31
N TRP A 599 5.71 -4.46 13.00
CA TRP A 599 6.84 -3.97 13.78
C TRP A 599 6.45 -3.82 15.25
N SER A 600 7.12 -4.60 16.11
CA SER A 600 6.93 -4.56 17.56
C SER A 600 7.56 -3.28 18.12
N SER A 601 6.81 -2.18 18.05
CA SER A 601 7.27 -0.78 18.10
C SER A 601 7.91 -0.32 16.79
N VAL A 602 7.62 0.94 16.41
CA VAL A 602 8.14 1.65 15.23
C VAL A 602 7.69 1.09 13.87
N SER A 603 6.70 1.74 13.27
CA SER A 603 6.38 1.63 11.84
C SER A 603 6.25 3.04 11.29
N ASN A 604 7.18 3.49 10.43
CA ASN A 604 7.10 4.82 9.83
C ASN A 604 5.81 4.93 8.99
N PRO A 605 4.83 5.76 9.39
CA PRO A 605 3.53 5.85 8.71
C PRO A 605 3.61 6.72 7.46
N LEU A 606 4.73 7.40 7.23
CA LEU A 606 4.96 8.20 6.04
C LEU A 606 5.68 7.35 4.99
N PHE A 607 4.90 6.56 4.25
CA PHE A 607 5.31 5.92 3.00
C PHE A 607 5.48 6.97 1.89
N LEU A 608 6.45 7.88 2.06
CA LEU A 608 6.89 8.85 1.07
C LEU A 608 8.28 8.47 0.55
N PRO A 609 8.39 7.61 -0.47
CA PRO A 609 9.63 7.41 -1.24
C PRO A 609 9.86 8.56 -2.23
N LEU A 610 9.59 9.79 -1.81
CA LEU A 610 9.76 11.04 -2.54
C LEU A 610 10.14 12.15 -1.56
N ILE A 611 11.19 12.91 -1.89
CA ILE A 611 11.45 14.20 -1.26
C ILE A 611 10.25 15.11 -1.61
N PRO A 612 9.53 15.70 -0.65
CA PRO A 612 8.37 16.53 -0.94
C PRO A 612 8.71 17.67 -1.92
N PRO A 613 7.88 17.90 -2.94
CA PRO A 613 8.21 18.80 -4.04
C PRO A 613 8.32 20.25 -3.55
N GLN A 614 9.37 20.96 -3.98
CA GLN A 614 9.66 22.34 -3.56
C GLN A 614 8.49 23.32 -3.79
N SER A 615 7.59 23.00 -4.73
CA SER A 615 6.46 23.84 -5.14
C SER A 615 5.32 23.98 -4.11
N GLN A 616 5.24 23.15 -3.06
CA GLN A 616 4.18 23.28 -2.05
C GLN A 616 4.52 24.24 -0.91
N GLY A 617 5.80 24.39 -0.56
CA GLY A 617 6.23 25.16 0.61
C GLY A 617 5.80 24.55 1.94
N PHE A 618 5.64 25.41 2.96
CA PHE A 618 5.18 25.04 4.31
C PHE A 618 4.14 26.02 4.86
N THR A 619 3.36 25.56 5.84
CA THR A 619 2.43 26.39 6.63
C THR A 619 3.08 26.71 7.97
N ALA A 620 3.17 27.99 8.32
CA ALA A 620 3.62 28.41 9.65
C ALA A 620 2.43 28.50 10.61
N ILE A 621 2.54 27.88 11.78
CA ILE A 621 1.56 27.95 12.87
C ILE A 621 2.20 28.72 14.02
N VAL A 622 1.59 29.85 14.39
CA VAL A 622 2.00 30.67 15.54
C VAL A 622 0.91 30.59 16.60
N LEU A 623 1.25 30.04 17.77
CA LEU A 623 0.37 30.09 18.95
C LEU A 623 0.64 31.41 19.68
N THR A 624 -0.41 32.14 20.06
CA THR A 624 -0.23 33.42 20.75
C THR A 624 -1.16 33.64 21.94
N TYR A 625 -0.59 34.21 23.00
CA TYR A 625 -1.31 34.65 24.19
C TYR A 625 -0.83 36.03 24.62
N ASP A 626 -1.64 37.05 24.29
CA ASP A 626 -1.52 38.47 24.68
C ASP A 626 -0.27 39.25 24.20
N ARG A 627 0.70 38.62 23.52
CA ARG A 627 1.97 39.23 23.06
C ARG A 627 1.90 39.80 21.64
N VAL A 628 0.89 40.62 21.35
CA VAL A 628 0.55 41.10 19.99
C VAL A 628 1.72 41.77 19.25
N GLU A 629 2.52 42.60 19.93
CA GLU A 629 3.66 43.27 19.30
C GLU A 629 4.77 42.29 18.85
N SER A 630 5.05 41.27 19.67
CA SER A 630 6.04 40.25 19.38
C SER A 630 5.55 39.30 18.27
N LEU A 631 4.28 38.88 18.34
CA LEU A 631 3.58 38.17 17.27
C LEU A 631 3.73 38.89 15.92
N PHE A 632 3.54 40.21 15.87
CA PHE A 632 3.68 40.99 14.64
C PHE A 632 5.13 41.04 14.13
N ARG A 633 6.14 41.04 15.01
CA ARG A 633 7.56 40.88 14.62
C ARG A 633 7.81 39.48 14.03
N VAL A 634 7.37 38.42 14.70
CA VAL A 634 7.53 37.02 14.24
C VAL A 634 6.87 36.80 12.88
N ILE A 635 5.62 37.26 12.70
CA ILE A 635 4.91 37.23 11.41
C ILE A 635 5.72 37.96 10.32
N THR A 636 6.28 39.13 10.64
CA THR A 636 7.06 39.93 9.69
C THR A 636 8.33 39.20 9.24
N GLU A 637 9.08 38.56 10.15
CA GLU A 637 10.28 37.81 9.78
C GLU A 637 9.96 36.51 9.03
N VAL A 638 9.00 35.71 9.52
CA VAL A 638 8.58 34.45 8.87
C VAL A 638 8.03 34.71 7.46
N SER A 639 7.33 35.83 7.23
CA SER A 639 6.82 36.21 5.91
C SER A 639 7.86 36.50 4.82
N LYS A 640 9.15 36.57 5.18
CA LYS A 640 10.27 36.76 4.24
C LYS A 640 10.78 35.44 3.67
N VAL A 641 10.40 34.30 4.24
CA VAL A 641 10.89 32.98 3.82
C VAL A 641 10.28 32.59 2.46
N PRO A 642 11.09 32.31 1.42
CA PRO A 642 10.57 32.03 0.06
C PRO A 642 9.59 30.86 -0.01
N SER A 643 9.79 29.80 0.79
CA SER A 643 8.92 28.63 0.83
C SER A 643 7.73 28.72 1.81
N LEU A 644 7.44 29.89 2.39
CA LEU A 644 6.20 30.06 3.17
C LEU A 644 4.99 30.08 2.22
N SER A 645 4.04 29.17 2.44
CA SER A 645 2.82 29.05 1.63
C SER A 645 1.62 29.73 2.31
N LYS A 646 1.49 29.57 3.63
CA LYS A 646 0.39 30.12 4.44
C LYS A 646 0.84 30.39 5.88
N LEU A 647 0.22 31.36 6.55
CA LEU A 647 0.44 31.62 7.97
C LEU A 647 -0.88 31.50 8.76
N LEU A 648 -0.87 30.65 9.79
CA LEU A 648 -2.00 30.36 10.67
C LEU A 648 -1.68 30.85 12.09
N VAL A 649 -2.48 31.77 12.61
CA VAL A 649 -2.36 32.28 13.98
C VAL A 649 -3.44 31.65 14.85
N VAL A 650 -3.01 30.84 15.81
CA VAL A 650 -3.86 30.21 16.81
C VAL A 650 -3.99 31.17 17.99
N TRP A 651 -5.08 31.93 18.00
CA TRP A 651 -5.36 32.96 18.99
C TRP A 651 -5.92 32.33 20.27
N ASN A 652 -5.07 32.28 21.31
CA ASN A 652 -5.32 31.51 22.52
C ASN A 652 -5.89 32.33 23.69
N ASN A 653 -6.23 33.60 23.47
CA ASN A 653 -6.80 34.48 24.49
C ASN A 653 -8.31 34.68 24.27
N GLN A 654 -9.14 34.13 25.17
CA GLN A 654 -10.59 34.24 25.10
C GLN A 654 -11.13 35.59 25.60
N ASN A 655 -10.40 36.25 26.50
CA ASN A 655 -10.80 37.51 27.13
C ASN A 655 -10.58 38.73 26.22
N LYS A 656 -9.68 38.60 25.23
CA LYS A 656 -9.27 39.65 24.29
C LYS A 656 -9.58 39.22 22.87
N ASN A 657 -10.29 40.05 22.11
CA ASN A 657 -10.47 39.81 20.67
C ASN A 657 -9.12 39.98 19.94
N PRO A 658 -8.90 39.27 18.81
CA PRO A 658 -7.81 39.59 17.89
C PRO A 658 -7.88 41.06 17.44
N PRO A 659 -6.75 41.72 17.14
CA PRO A 659 -6.73 43.06 16.55
C PRO A 659 -7.52 43.12 15.24
N GLU A 660 -8.05 44.29 14.91
CA GLU A 660 -8.66 44.54 13.59
C GLU A 660 -7.68 44.22 12.46
N GLU A 661 -8.19 43.64 11.36
CA GLU A 661 -7.42 43.22 10.18
C GLU A 661 -6.54 44.35 9.60
N SER A 662 -6.98 45.61 9.77
CA SER A 662 -6.26 46.84 9.42
C SER A 662 -4.89 47.01 10.10
N LEU A 663 -4.70 46.42 11.29
CA LEU A 663 -3.51 46.55 12.12
C LEU A 663 -2.46 45.45 11.89
N TRP A 664 -2.81 44.38 11.17
CA TRP A 664 -1.90 43.23 10.97
C TRP A 664 -0.80 43.55 9.95
N PRO A 665 0.39 42.92 10.07
CA PRO A 665 1.46 43.06 9.09
C PRO A 665 1.00 42.69 7.67
N LYS A 666 1.22 43.58 6.70
CA LYS A 666 0.85 43.38 5.30
C LYS A 666 1.85 42.45 4.60
N ILE A 667 1.59 41.15 4.68
CA ILE A 667 2.42 40.08 4.12
C ILE A 667 1.91 39.61 2.75
N ARG A 668 2.73 38.82 2.03
CA ARG A 668 2.42 38.34 0.66
C ARG A 668 1.63 37.03 0.62
N VAL A 669 1.64 36.26 1.71
CA VAL A 669 0.96 34.97 1.84
C VAL A 669 -0.39 35.14 2.53
N PRO A 670 -1.35 34.22 2.36
CA PRO A 670 -2.59 34.24 3.13
C PRO A 670 -2.31 34.09 4.63
N LEU A 671 -2.83 35.03 5.43
CA LEU A 671 -2.85 34.97 6.88
C LEU A 671 -4.26 34.56 7.33
N LYS A 672 -4.36 33.55 8.21
CA LYS A 672 -5.61 33.16 8.86
C LYS A 672 -5.46 33.26 10.37
N VAL A 673 -6.44 33.86 11.04
CA VAL A 673 -6.57 33.81 12.51
C VAL A 673 -7.67 32.82 12.87
N VAL A 674 -7.37 31.86 13.75
CA VAL A 674 -8.33 30.92 14.33
C VAL A 674 -8.39 31.17 15.83
N ARG A 675 -9.60 31.40 16.36
CA ARG A 675 -9.84 31.62 17.79
C ARG A 675 -10.12 30.28 18.47
N THR A 676 -9.39 29.96 19.53
CA THR A 676 -9.61 28.73 20.30
C THR A 676 -10.75 28.92 21.31
N ALA A 677 -11.40 27.82 21.71
CA ALA A 677 -12.45 27.86 22.73
C ALA A 677 -11.89 28.05 24.15
N GLU A 678 -10.69 27.52 24.41
CA GLU A 678 -10.01 27.51 25.71
C GLU A 678 -8.49 27.70 25.50
N ASN A 679 -7.82 28.41 26.40
CA ASN A 679 -6.37 28.58 26.39
C ASN A 679 -5.67 27.26 26.72
N LYS A 680 -5.12 26.58 25.69
CA LYS A 680 -4.37 25.32 25.81
C LYS A 680 -3.15 25.32 24.91
N LEU A 681 -2.02 24.80 25.37
CA LEU A 681 -0.81 24.72 24.54
C LEU A 681 -0.96 23.71 23.39
N SER A 682 -1.72 22.63 23.57
CA SER A 682 -1.94 21.62 22.51
C SER A 682 -2.72 22.13 21.30
N ASN A 683 -3.39 23.29 21.38
CA ASN A 683 -4.16 23.86 20.28
C ASN A 683 -3.32 24.06 19.01
N ARG A 684 -2.00 24.30 19.13
CA ARG A 684 -1.09 24.43 17.98
C ARG A 684 -0.88 23.15 17.17
N PHE A 685 -1.22 21.99 17.74
CA PHE A 685 -1.14 20.69 17.08
C PHE A 685 -2.51 20.16 16.62
N PHE A 686 -3.56 20.98 16.70
CA PHE A 686 -4.84 20.61 16.11
C PHE A 686 -4.72 20.58 14.57
N PRO A 687 -5.22 19.55 13.87
CA PRO A 687 -5.21 19.49 12.41
C PRO A 687 -6.33 20.39 11.85
N TYR A 688 -6.07 21.69 11.81
CA TYR A 688 -6.93 22.68 11.16
C TYR A 688 -7.01 22.45 9.64
N ASP A 689 -8.19 22.62 9.06
CA ASP A 689 -8.44 22.44 7.62
C ASP A 689 -7.59 23.38 6.75
N GLU A 690 -7.15 24.53 7.29
CA GLU A 690 -6.25 25.44 6.57
C GLU A 690 -4.82 24.89 6.36
N ILE A 691 -4.42 23.79 7.01
CA ILE A 691 -3.08 23.18 6.89
C ILE A 691 -3.01 22.29 5.63
N GLU A 692 -2.92 22.95 4.47
CA GLU A 692 -2.87 22.29 3.17
C GLU A 692 -1.50 21.64 2.89
N THR A 693 -0.39 22.26 3.27
CA THR A 693 0.98 21.78 2.98
C THR A 693 1.37 20.56 3.81
N GLU A 694 2.20 19.67 3.26
CA GLU A 694 2.79 18.54 3.99
C GLU A 694 3.70 18.99 5.15
N ALA A 695 4.48 20.05 4.93
CA ALA A 695 5.35 20.66 5.93
C ALA A 695 4.58 21.64 6.84
N VAL A 696 4.84 21.56 8.14
CA VAL A 696 4.36 22.52 9.15
C VAL A 696 5.54 23.05 9.95
N LEU A 697 5.68 24.38 10.01
CA LEU A 697 6.55 25.07 10.96
C LEU A 697 5.72 25.48 12.18
N ALA A 698 5.99 24.92 13.36
CA ALA A 698 5.53 25.54 14.60
C ALA A 698 6.58 26.53 15.11
N ILE A 699 6.12 27.71 15.53
CA ILE A 699 6.97 28.76 16.10
C ILE A 699 6.23 29.49 17.24
N ASP A 700 6.94 29.80 18.33
CA ASP A 700 6.40 30.59 19.45
C ASP A 700 6.40 32.10 19.12
N ASP A 701 5.50 32.86 19.75
CA ASP A 701 5.29 34.29 19.44
C ASP A 701 6.40 35.25 19.93
N ASP A 702 7.47 34.74 20.54
CA ASP A 702 8.68 35.47 20.95
C ASP A 702 9.97 35.11 20.17
N ILE A 703 9.92 34.18 19.21
CA ILE A 703 11.12 33.72 18.47
C ILE A 703 11.48 34.67 17.30
N ILE A 704 11.88 35.88 17.65
CA ILE A 704 12.31 36.95 16.71
C ILE A 704 13.76 36.80 16.20
N MET A 705 14.48 35.75 16.59
CA MET A 705 15.93 35.65 16.42
C MET A 705 16.42 34.73 15.29
N LEU A 706 15.51 34.04 14.60
CA LEU A 706 15.79 33.24 13.41
C LEU A 706 15.64 34.09 12.14
N THR A 707 16.60 33.99 11.22
CA THR A 707 16.57 34.70 9.93
C THR A 707 15.83 33.89 8.85
N SER A 708 15.43 34.57 7.77
CA SER A 708 14.80 33.96 6.59
C SER A 708 15.61 32.76 6.04
N ASP A 709 16.93 32.91 5.99
CA ASP A 709 17.85 31.92 5.45
C ASP A 709 17.94 30.68 6.35
N GLU A 710 17.89 30.88 7.67
CA GLU A 710 17.91 29.79 8.67
C GLU A 710 16.59 29.01 8.65
N LEU A 711 15.45 29.70 8.48
CA LEU A 711 14.14 29.09 8.29
C LEU A 711 14.02 28.33 6.96
N GLN A 712 14.51 28.91 5.86
CA GLN A 712 14.58 28.19 4.58
C GLN A 712 15.46 26.94 4.69
N PHE A 713 16.65 27.04 5.31
CA PHE A 713 17.52 25.89 5.51
C PHE A 713 16.88 24.81 6.40
N GLY A 714 16.15 25.19 7.46
CA GLY A 714 15.39 24.25 8.28
C GLY A 714 14.31 23.51 7.49
N TYR A 715 13.63 24.20 6.57
CA TYR A 715 12.68 23.60 5.64
C TYR A 715 13.35 22.63 4.66
N GLU A 716 14.47 23.00 4.02
CA GLU A 716 15.20 22.08 3.13
C GLU A 716 15.71 20.83 3.86
N VAL A 717 16.23 20.97 5.09
CA VAL A 717 16.63 19.81 5.92
C VAL A 717 15.43 18.94 6.28
N TRP A 718 14.25 19.54 6.56
CA TRP A 718 13.02 18.77 6.75
C TRP A 718 12.59 18.04 5.46
N ARG A 719 12.79 18.62 4.27
CA ARG A 719 12.47 17.94 3.00
C ARG A 719 13.29 16.66 2.79
N GLU A 720 14.56 16.63 3.20
CA GLU A 720 15.39 15.42 3.17
C GLU A 720 14.99 14.38 4.26
N PHE A 721 14.33 14.83 5.33
CA PHE A 721 13.97 13.98 6.47
C PHE A 721 12.53 14.23 6.97
N PRO A 722 11.49 14.05 6.12
CA PRO A 722 10.14 14.54 6.41
C PRO A 722 9.45 13.80 7.57
N ASP A 723 9.89 12.58 7.88
CA ASP A 723 9.42 11.79 9.01
C ASP A 723 10.09 12.14 10.35
N ARG A 724 11.07 13.05 10.36
CA ARG A 724 11.75 13.52 11.57
C ARG A 724 11.28 14.91 11.96
N LEU A 725 11.36 15.22 13.24
CA LEU A 725 11.16 16.58 13.75
C LEU A 725 12.49 17.33 13.64
N VAL A 726 12.49 18.46 12.94
CA VAL A 726 13.69 19.20 12.53
C VAL A 726 13.60 20.63 13.04
N GLY A 727 14.54 21.09 13.87
CA GLY A 727 14.44 22.43 14.46
C GLY A 727 15.66 22.84 15.27
N TYR A 728 15.59 23.99 15.93
CA TYR A 728 16.79 24.67 16.44
C TYR A 728 17.04 24.51 17.96
N PRO A 729 16.02 24.62 18.84
CA PRO A 729 16.22 24.53 20.28
C PRO A 729 16.30 23.06 20.72
N GLY A 730 17.49 22.47 20.62
CA GLY A 730 17.75 21.10 21.11
C GLY A 730 17.77 20.99 22.64
N ARG A 731 17.43 19.81 23.15
CA ARG A 731 17.40 19.39 24.56
C ARG A 731 17.79 17.91 24.70
N LEU A 732 18.05 17.50 25.94
CA LEU A 732 18.33 16.11 26.31
C LEU A 732 17.31 15.57 27.31
N HIS A 733 17.15 14.26 27.28
CA HIS A 733 16.73 13.46 28.44
C HIS A 733 17.96 12.72 28.93
N LEU A 734 18.16 12.63 30.24
CA LEU A 734 19.28 11.90 30.87
C LEU A 734 18.74 10.93 31.90
N TRP A 735 19.42 9.81 32.15
CA TRP A 735 19.09 8.92 33.26
C TRP A 735 19.79 9.38 34.54
N ASP A 736 19.02 9.72 35.55
CA ASP A 736 19.51 10.00 36.90
C ASP A 736 19.69 8.68 37.65
N HIS A 737 20.95 8.27 37.85
CA HIS A 737 21.31 7.04 38.56
C HIS A 737 21.08 7.11 40.07
N GLU A 738 20.99 8.30 40.67
CA GLU A 738 20.72 8.46 42.11
C GLU A 738 19.21 8.35 42.38
N MET A 739 18.39 9.00 41.56
CA MET A 739 16.93 9.00 41.70
C MET A 739 16.23 7.84 40.97
N ASN A 740 16.94 7.11 40.10
CA ASN A 740 16.39 6.09 39.18
C ASN A 740 15.19 6.61 38.37
N LYS A 741 15.37 7.80 37.78
CA LYS A 741 14.37 8.52 36.99
C LYS A 741 15.01 9.19 35.78
N TRP A 742 14.20 9.52 34.79
CA TRP A 742 14.63 10.40 33.70
C TRP A 742 14.62 11.87 34.14
N LYS A 743 15.63 12.63 33.73
CA LYS A 743 15.77 14.07 33.97
C LYS A 743 15.69 14.81 32.63
N TYR A 744 14.99 15.94 32.59
CA TYR A 744 15.05 16.88 31.46
C TYR A 744 16.31 17.74 31.59
N GLU A 745 17.09 17.87 30.52
CA GLU A 745 18.30 18.70 30.52
C GLU A 745 18.34 19.72 29.37
N SER A 746 18.87 20.89 29.67
CA SER A 746 18.83 22.11 28.86
C SER A 746 20.20 22.65 28.42
N GLU A 747 21.29 22.00 28.85
CA GLU A 747 22.65 22.38 28.49
C GLU A 747 22.94 22.30 26.97
N TRP A 748 23.94 23.06 26.52
CA TRP A 748 24.31 23.17 25.11
C TRP A 748 25.30 22.09 24.66
N THR A 749 24.82 20.84 24.68
CA THR A 749 25.54 19.64 24.22
C THR A 749 25.59 19.51 22.69
N ASN A 750 26.50 18.63 22.22
CA ASN A 750 26.58 18.18 20.83
C ASN A 750 25.59 17.05 20.50
N GLU A 751 25.16 16.30 21.52
CA GLU A 751 24.12 15.26 21.44
C GLU A 751 22.75 15.84 21.79
N VAL A 752 21.71 15.33 21.14
CA VAL A 752 20.34 15.84 21.22
C VAL A 752 19.36 14.69 21.14
N SER A 753 18.35 14.69 21.99
CA SER A 753 17.26 13.70 21.96
C SER A 753 15.85 14.31 21.91
N MET A 754 15.73 15.63 22.11
CA MET A 754 14.51 16.39 21.87
C MET A 754 14.80 17.73 21.19
N VAL A 755 13.86 18.23 20.39
CA VAL A 755 13.88 19.57 19.79
C VAL A 755 12.56 20.24 20.11
N LEU A 756 12.61 21.47 20.63
CA LEU A 756 11.39 22.17 21.04
C LEU A 756 10.59 22.65 19.84
N THR A 757 9.28 22.35 19.85
CA THR A 757 8.31 22.74 18.81
C THR A 757 8.05 24.24 18.74
N GLY A 758 8.60 25.02 19.68
CA GLY A 758 8.67 26.47 19.62
C GLY A 758 9.52 27.05 18.47
N ALA A 759 10.32 26.21 17.80
CA ALA A 759 10.88 26.52 16.48
C ALA A 759 11.29 25.21 15.77
N ALA A 760 10.31 24.50 15.18
CA ALA A 760 10.56 23.24 14.48
C ALA A 760 9.60 22.97 13.31
N PHE A 761 10.15 22.33 12.28
CA PHE A 761 9.45 21.71 11.15
C PHE A 761 9.11 20.25 11.44
N TYR A 762 7.90 19.85 11.05
CA TYR A 762 7.42 18.46 11.10
C TYR A 762 6.31 18.24 10.05
N HIS A 763 5.97 16.97 9.76
CA HIS A 763 4.91 16.63 8.81
C HIS A 763 3.50 16.79 9.42
N LYS A 764 2.55 17.37 8.68
CA LYS A 764 1.17 17.65 9.18
C LYS A 764 0.43 16.44 9.77
N TYR A 765 0.79 15.23 9.35
CA TYR A 765 0.27 13.98 9.92
C TYR A 765 0.46 13.87 11.45
N PHE A 766 1.53 14.44 12.00
CA PHE A 766 1.75 14.42 13.45
C PHE A 766 0.73 15.24 14.23
N ASN A 767 0.08 16.26 13.63
CA ASN A 767 -1.05 16.97 14.26
C ASN A 767 -2.29 16.06 14.41
N TYR A 768 -2.57 15.25 13.39
CA TYR A 768 -3.63 14.24 13.45
C TYR A 768 -3.32 13.17 14.52
N LEU A 769 -2.08 12.66 14.57
CA LEU A 769 -1.70 11.71 15.61
C LEU A 769 -1.75 12.31 17.02
N TYR A 770 -1.23 13.53 17.21
CA TYR A 770 -1.23 14.21 18.52
C TYR A 770 -2.65 14.45 19.03
N THR A 771 -3.57 14.83 18.13
CA THR A 771 -4.95 15.15 18.49
C THR A 771 -5.82 13.90 18.70
N TYR A 772 -5.65 12.85 17.89
CA TYR A 772 -6.59 11.71 17.84
C TYR A 772 -6.00 10.32 18.16
N LYS A 773 -4.68 10.19 18.31
CA LYS A 773 -3.97 8.90 18.52
C LYS A 773 -2.91 8.93 19.63
N MET A 774 -2.76 10.04 20.36
CA MET A 774 -1.90 10.14 21.53
C MET A 774 -2.31 9.07 22.59
N PRO A 775 -1.39 8.23 23.09
CA PRO A 775 -1.75 7.14 24.00
C PRO A 775 -2.01 7.64 25.43
N GLY A 776 -2.85 6.88 26.14
CA GLY A 776 -3.17 7.11 27.55
C GLY A 776 -3.81 8.47 27.81
N ASP A 777 -3.33 9.14 28.85
CA ASP A 777 -3.81 10.46 29.31
C ASP A 777 -2.85 11.61 28.95
N ILE A 778 -1.82 11.38 28.12
CA ILE A 778 -0.74 12.35 27.84
C ILE A 778 -1.28 13.72 27.37
N LYS A 779 -2.23 13.74 26.43
CA LYS A 779 -2.81 15.03 25.96
C LYS A 779 -3.55 15.76 27.08
N ASN A 780 -4.28 15.03 27.91
CA ASN A 780 -5.01 15.61 29.06
C ASN A 780 -4.04 16.10 30.13
N TRP A 781 -2.90 15.42 30.33
CA TRP A 781 -1.83 15.86 31.22
C TRP A 781 -1.23 17.19 30.75
N VAL A 782 -0.87 17.29 29.46
CA VAL A 782 -0.37 18.52 28.83
C VAL A 782 -1.38 19.66 28.96
N ASP A 783 -2.65 19.40 28.64
CA ASP A 783 -3.74 20.39 28.71
C ASP A 783 -4.07 20.84 30.14
N ALA A 784 -3.76 20.03 31.15
CA ALA A 784 -3.99 20.35 32.57
C ALA A 784 -2.81 21.09 33.23
N HIS A 785 -1.57 20.77 32.85
CA HIS A 785 -0.35 21.38 33.41
C HIS A 785 0.16 22.58 32.60
N MET A 786 -0.37 22.81 31.38
CA MET A 786 0.08 23.89 30.48
C MET A 786 1.60 23.88 30.22
N ASN A 787 2.16 22.68 30.08
CA ASN A 787 3.59 22.43 29.87
C ASN A 787 3.77 21.09 29.09
N CYS A 788 4.99 20.81 28.65
CA CYS A 788 5.42 19.53 28.06
C CYS A 788 4.73 19.10 26.75
N GLU A 789 4.03 20.00 26.05
CA GLU A 789 3.40 19.70 24.76
C GLU A 789 4.44 19.36 23.69
N ASP A 790 5.60 20.02 23.76
CA ASP A 790 6.81 19.76 22.97
C ASP A 790 7.41 18.39 23.27
N ILE A 791 7.61 18.03 24.55
CA ILE A 791 8.09 16.71 24.98
C ILE A 791 7.13 15.62 24.48
N ALA A 792 5.81 15.82 24.60
CA ALA A 792 4.81 14.87 24.10
C ALA A 792 4.90 14.67 22.58
N MET A 793 5.17 15.74 21.81
CA MET A 793 5.37 15.64 20.36
C MET A 793 6.68 14.91 20.02
N ASN A 794 7.75 15.15 20.76
CA ASN A 794 9.03 14.43 20.58
C ASN A 794 8.87 12.93 20.88
N PHE A 795 8.20 12.57 21.99
CA PHE A 795 7.84 11.18 22.31
C PHE A 795 7.00 10.53 21.20
N LEU A 796 6.01 11.24 20.67
CA LEU A 796 5.14 10.76 19.59
C LEU A 796 5.95 10.44 18.33
N VAL A 797 6.72 11.41 17.82
CA VAL A 797 7.51 11.24 16.60
C VAL A 797 8.53 10.12 16.78
N ALA A 798 9.27 10.10 17.89
CA ALA A 798 10.30 9.10 18.14
C ALA A 798 9.72 7.68 18.33
N ASN A 799 8.57 7.53 18.99
CA ASN A 799 7.90 6.22 19.14
C ASN A 799 7.34 5.70 17.81
N VAL A 800 6.86 6.60 16.96
CA VAL A 800 6.24 6.27 15.67
C VAL A 800 7.28 5.94 14.61
N THR A 801 8.36 6.73 14.49
CA THR A 801 9.37 6.56 13.42
C THR A 801 10.66 5.88 13.88
N GLY A 802 10.89 5.77 15.19
CA GLY A 802 12.08 5.13 15.77
C GLY A 802 13.39 5.83 15.46
N LYS A 803 13.34 7.05 14.93
CA LYS A 803 14.48 7.92 14.65
C LYS A 803 14.58 8.98 15.76
N ALA A 804 15.79 9.52 15.95
CA ALA A 804 15.98 10.71 16.77
C ALA A 804 15.38 11.95 16.07
N VAL A 805 15.45 13.11 16.72
CA VAL A 805 15.18 14.43 16.11
C VAL A 805 16.43 15.01 15.45
N ILE A 806 16.29 16.01 14.57
CA ILE A 806 17.43 16.71 13.96
C ILE A 806 17.53 18.14 14.51
N LYS A 807 18.69 18.48 15.08
CA LYS A 807 19.02 19.84 15.51
C LYS A 807 19.73 20.61 14.41
N VAL A 808 19.10 21.68 13.92
CA VAL A 808 19.69 22.67 13.01
C VAL A 808 20.37 23.77 13.84
N THR A 809 21.64 24.05 13.59
CA THR A 809 22.34 25.12 14.33
C THR A 809 22.15 26.48 13.66
N PRO A 810 21.61 27.49 14.36
CA PRO A 810 21.60 28.88 13.87
C PRO A 810 23.01 29.50 13.88
N ARG A 811 23.21 30.51 13.04
CA ARG A 811 24.42 31.34 12.96
C ARG A 811 24.59 32.25 14.19
N LYS A 812 23.49 32.58 14.88
CA LYS A 812 23.47 33.32 16.15
C LYS A 812 23.03 32.38 17.28
N LYS A 813 23.66 32.46 18.46
CA LYS A 813 23.16 31.75 19.65
C LYS A 813 21.74 32.22 19.98
N PHE A 814 20.86 31.31 20.38
CA PHE A 814 19.57 31.68 20.96
C PHE A 814 19.81 32.51 22.23
N LYS A 815 19.60 33.81 22.12
CA LYS A 815 19.61 34.81 23.19
C LYS A 815 18.48 35.78 22.92
N CYS A 816 17.35 35.58 23.60
CA CYS A 816 16.29 36.57 23.66
C CYS A 816 16.82 37.81 24.41
N PRO A 817 16.93 39.00 23.78
CA PRO A 817 17.46 40.19 24.45
C PRO A 817 16.46 40.83 25.42
N GLU A 818 15.16 40.56 25.21
CA GLU A 818 14.05 41.15 25.97
C GLU A 818 13.67 40.27 27.18
N CYS A 819 13.98 38.97 27.16
CA CYS A 819 13.64 37.99 28.21
C CYS A 819 14.47 38.11 29.51
N THR A 820 15.25 39.18 29.70
CA THR A 820 15.78 39.56 31.01
C THR A 820 14.78 40.38 31.84
N ALA A 821 13.58 40.66 31.31
CA ALA A 821 12.46 41.21 32.05
C ALA A 821 11.12 40.57 31.61
N ILE A 822 10.23 40.35 32.57
CA ILE A 822 8.80 39.95 32.42
C ILE A 822 8.58 38.47 32.00
N ASP A 823 8.18 37.66 33.01
CA ASP A 823 7.21 36.56 32.93
C ASP A 823 7.32 35.56 31.76
N GLY A 824 8.50 34.96 31.61
CA GLY A 824 8.69 33.73 30.81
C GLY A 824 8.55 32.46 31.66
N LEU A 825 7.67 31.52 31.27
CA LEU A 825 7.45 30.24 31.97
C LEU A 825 8.73 29.45 32.24
N SER A 826 9.74 29.59 31.37
CA SER A 826 11.03 28.90 31.46
C SER A 826 12.02 29.49 32.48
N LEU A 827 11.65 30.57 33.18
CA LEU A 827 12.46 31.19 34.23
C LEU A 827 12.20 30.65 35.64
N ASP A 828 11.11 29.92 35.86
CA ASP A 828 10.87 29.24 37.13
C ASP A 828 11.67 27.93 37.23
N GLN A 829 12.22 27.67 38.41
CA GLN A 829 12.92 26.43 38.73
C GLN A 829 11.96 25.24 38.82
N THR A 830 10.67 25.47 39.13
CA THR A 830 9.61 24.44 39.10
C THR A 830 9.42 23.83 37.70
N HIS A 831 9.41 24.66 36.66
CA HIS A 831 9.16 24.28 35.26
C HIS A 831 10.15 23.21 34.74
N MET A 832 11.39 23.18 35.25
CA MET A 832 12.39 22.15 34.90
C MET A 832 12.14 20.82 35.64
N VAL A 833 11.56 20.87 36.84
CA VAL A 833 11.12 19.69 37.59
C VAL A 833 9.89 19.07 36.91
N GLU A 834 8.87 19.89 36.60
CA GLU A 834 7.68 19.45 35.85
C GLU A 834 8.04 18.75 34.54
N ARG A 835 8.96 19.32 33.75
CA ARG A 835 9.42 18.72 32.50
C ARG A 835 10.14 17.39 32.71
N SER A 836 10.84 17.21 33.82
CA SER A 836 11.41 15.91 34.20
C SER A 836 10.31 14.91 34.59
N GLU A 837 9.27 15.34 35.34
CA GLU A 837 8.12 14.49 35.65
C GLU A 837 7.35 14.07 34.40
N CYS A 838 7.15 14.98 33.44
CA CYS A 838 6.55 14.67 32.13
C CYS A 838 7.29 13.56 31.38
N ILE A 839 8.63 13.58 31.32
CA ILE A 839 9.41 12.51 30.65
C ILE A 839 9.13 11.15 31.33
N ASN A 840 9.13 11.10 32.66
CA ASN A 840 8.83 9.86 33.40
C ASN A 840 7.39 9.39 33.19
N LYS A 841 6.41 10.31 33.27
CA LYS A 841 4.99 10.04 33.03
C LYS A 841 4.75 9.52 31.62
N PHE A 842 5.36 10.13 30.60
CA PHE A 842 5.18 9.72 29.21
C PHE A 842 5.88 8.38 28.94
N ALA A 843 7.10 8.16 29.45
CA ALA A 843 7.77 6.85 29.35
C ALA A 843 6.95 5.73 30.03
N SER A 844 6.32 6.01 31.16
CA SER A 844 5.40 5.06 31.81
C SER A 844 4.14 4.75 31.01
N VAL A 845 3.66 5.67 30.16
CA VAL A 845 2.46 5.47 29.31
C VAL A 845 2.81 4.80 27.97
N PHE A 846 3.98 5.11 27.40
CA PHE A 846 4.53 4.41 26.23
C PHE A 846 5.16 3.05 26.56
N GLY A 847 5.35 2.73 27.86
CA GLY A 847 5.92 1.47 28.35
C GLY A 847 7.44 1.31 28.13
N THR A 848 8.08 2.27 27.45
CA THR A 848 9.51 2.32 27.11
C THR A 848 9.97 3.78 27.04
N MET A 849 11.28 4.02 26.91
CA MET A 849 11.80 5.32 26.49
C MET A 849 11.95 5.33 24.96
N PRO A 850 11.13 6.09 24.21
CA PRO A 850 11.22 6.13 22.74
C PRO A 850 12.25 7.15 22.24
N LEU A 851 12.65 8.11 23.07
CA LEU A 851 13.61 9.15 22.70
C LEU A 851 14.99 8.54 22.41
N LYS A 852 15.71 9.13 21.45
CA LYS A 852 17.03 8.65 20.99
C LYS A 852 17.95 9.84 20.77
N GLU A 853 19.22 9.65 21.11
CA GLU A 853 20.26 10.67 20.96
C GLU A 853 20.89 10.61 19.55
N GLU A 854 21.16 11.79 18.97
CA GLU A 854 21.92 11.95 17.73
C GLU A 854 22.90 13.13 17.85
N GLY A 855 24.05 13.03 17.17
CA GLY A 855 25.07 14.07 17.11
C GLY A 855 24.82 15.10 16.00
N LEU A 856 25.18 16.36 16.29
CA LEU A 856 25.01 17.51 15.38
C LEU A 856 25.52 17.33 13.93
N MET A 857 24.63 17.55 12.96
CA MET A 857 25.02 18.04 11.64
C MET A 857 25.52 19.50 11.73
N LYS A 858 26.66 19.82 11.12
CA LYS A 858 27.24 21.17 11.11
C LYS A 858 27.12 21.84 9.72
N PRO A 859 26.63 23.09 9.62
CA PRO A 859 26.64 23.83 8.37
C PRO A 859 28.07 24.23 7.96
N GLY A 860 28.58 23.61 6.90
CA GLY A 860 29.81 24.01 6.21
C GLY A 860 31.11 23.44 6.79
N GLY A 861 31.70 22.47 6.07
CA GLY A 861 33.02 21.93 6.39
C GLY A 861 33.34 20.64 5.64
N TRP A 862 33.77 20.73 4.38
CA TRP A 862 34.21 19.58 3.58
C TRP A 862 35.54 19.01 4.12
N GLY A 863 35.44 18.09 5.09
CA GLY A 863 36.56 17.32 5.64
C GLY A 863 36.25 15.83 5.65
N ARG A 864 37.14 15.00 5.10
CA ARG A 864 36.92 13.55 4.99
C ARG A 864 37.18 12.86 6.34
N HIS A 865 36.16 12.30 6.99
CA HIS A 865 36.29 11.08 7.80
C HIS A 865 34.94 10.38 8.01
N GLY A 866 34.90 9.08 7.69
CA GLY A 866 34.07 8.04 8.34
C GLY A 866 32.55 8.22 8.46
N ASN A 867 31.81 7.70 7.47
CA ASN A 867 30.39 7.32 7.50
C ASN A 867 29.33 8.44 7.65
N HIS A 868 28.17 8.21 7.03
CA HIS A 868 26.98 9.09 7.05
C HIS A 868 27.17 10.51 6.51
N THR A 869 27.67 10.62 5.27
CA THR A 869 27.54 11.82 4.43
C THR A 869 26.65 11.54 3.21
N VAL A 870 25.49 12.20 3.15
CA VAL A 870 24.72 12.37 1.91
C VAL A 870 25.15 13.71 1.31
N SER A 871 25.60 13.70 0.06
CA SER A 871 25.90 14.93 -0.70
C SER A 871 24.72 15.28 -1.60
N CYS A 872 24.25 16.52 -1.52
CA CYS A 872 23.45 17.16 -2.58
C CYS A 872 24.22 18.36 -3.16
N LEU A 873 23.83 18.74 -4.38
CA LEU A 873 24.42 19.81 -5.21
C LEU A 873 23.75 21.16 -4.96
#